data_AF-A0A225WDR6-F1
#
_entry.id   AF-A0A225WDR6-F1
#
_cell.length_a   1.000
_cell.length_b   1.000
_cell.length_c   1.000
_cell.angle_alpha   90.00
_cell.angle_beta   90.00
_cell.angle_gamma   90.00
#
_symmetry.space_group_name_H-M   'P 1'
#
loop_
_entity.id
_entity.type
_entity.pdbx_description
1 polymer ?
#
loop_
_entity_poly.entity_id
_entity_poly.type
_entity_poly.pdbx_seq_one_letter_code
_entity_poly.pdbx_strand_id
1 'polypeptide(L)'
;MARTKQTARKSTGGIRVQLATKAARRVGPAANADSSGDDVEFLYSAPSGNKTPKKKKHEDFGDKWPFGGKGEPDQVPTPSGDSCKQISNLLARADDNAGEYSFGGPADTLPSVPGLFVTGLGDISVPLCTEQAEKLVAKCEKSPFGRKLDTMMDENIRKSWQLAPDQVEIRNPLWHTGMKKLSETIAGRLGYKGVPMQCKLYKLLVYGEGGHFVKHQDTEKEDGMVATMVVQLPSLHEGGDLIVYRGGEVKYRHDFGKKEDTAAYLPHYAVHYADAEHALEKVTKGYRLVLIYSICLPQTMMHLMRNGDETLGDELGAVISTMGDDENFALLLAHEYTGNSAEEMGANALKGVDRARFQTLKDANSFAAPGKELQFFIAQLKHGISYWDNGGSWVEDRRDESITWYSSSGEKLADASETTLKLNLLNPAKETLTELWTPHGNTTFEGYLGNEGATKSTTYSRYAVVAWPASRGVELACEFINVNAGMEALRYQRPVNSATLRRFMDTVITKLAEEEKAYSWRRTNDISICFCRTLCELLVEARDLTLVLLFFKNILKGVRVDTDDKKDKLAVVIIDIARNFDWADVGDAFLKYFSNKDDTSDDDDMCCGSDEEEIIEETDDTYMNMALRIVDGLGAGIARQALLQNAVEQASTFRQENLCSSKAIRLLWKWVLQCGDKTIFDTVANKFKETEPRLLQPVIEGFSQHIGSIDAADERYRALASIAERRIEWLNSELQALGKPFSWEMPNAHFPDNARVQAFLRGPGVSMNTNGVRHFNGVSHARNYANKWMREKQINASFTLKADGRGQSAFVTIMKTRAWFSDHQKKLLEYKTESKLLSERFGGTLSGSSRKRARHE
;
A
#
# COMPACT_ATOMS: atom_id res chain seq x y z
N MET A 1 51.33 -15.06 -56.99
CA MET A 1 50.66 -14.73 -58.27
C MET A 1 49.23 -14.30 -57.93
N ALA A 2 48.96 -13.01 -57.69
CA ALA A 2 48.77 -11.94 -58.66
C ALA A 2 47.53 -12.14 -59.58
N ARG A 3 46.44 -11.42 -59.29
CA ARG A 3 45.77 -10.43 -60.17
C ARG A 3 44.24 -10.34 -59.97
N THR A 4 43.84 -9.34 -59.18
CA THR A 4 43.11 -8.12 -59.60
C THR A 4 42.37 -8.12 -60.95
N LYS A 5 41.10 -7.66 -60.95
CA LYS A 5 40.54 -6.43 -61.62
C LYS A 5 39.04 -6.56 -61.95
N GLN A 6 38.19 -5.64 -61.43
CA GLN A 6 37.54 -4.48 -62.11
C GLN A 6 36.31 -4.90 -62.97
N THR A 7 35.18 -4.18 -63.11
CA THR A 7 34.75 -2.81 -62.79
C THR A 7 33.25 -2.65 -63.17
N ALA A 8 32.59 -1.67 -62.53
CA ALA A 8 31.59 -0.72 -63.08
C ALA A 8 30.15 -1.20 -63.41
N ARG A 9 29.10 -0.36 -63.46
CA ARG A 9 28.60 0.83 -62.70
C ARG A 9 27.25 1.20 -63.37
N LYS A 10 26.17 1.45 -62.58
CA LYS A 10 24.91 2.19 -62.91
C LYS A 10 24.02 1.57 -64.04
N SER A 11 22.69 1.69 -64.09
CA SER A 11 21.79 2.78 -63.68
C SER A 11 20.31 2.31 -63.55
N THR A 12 19.57 2.95 -62.65
CA THR A 12 18.18 3.47 -62.75
C THR A 12 17.04 2.65 -63.38
N GLY A 13 15.92 2.57 -62.65
CA GLY A 13 14.59 2.43 -63.24
C GLY A 13 13.60 1.72 -62.32
N GLY A 14 12.90 2.49 -61.46
CA GLY A 14 11.83 1.97 -60.65
C GLY A 14 10.50 1.81 -61.41
N ILE A 15 9.47 1.47 -60.63
CA ILE A 15 8.06 1.91 -60.69
C ILE A 15 7.03 0.77 -60.79
N ARG A 16 6.29 0.66 -59.66
CA ARG A 16 4.83 0.47 -59.51
C ARG A 16 4.19 -0.93 -59.64
N VAL A 17 3.56 -1.32 -58.53
CA VAL A 17 2.08 -1.24 -58.27
C VAL A 17 1.36 -2.55 -57.97
N GLN A 18 0.41 -2.38 -57.03
CA GLN A 18 -0.85 -3.13 -56.83
C GLN A 18 -0.79 -4.41 -55.99
N LEU A 19 -1.52 -4.42 -54.86
CA LEU A 19 -2.93 -4.78 -54.89
C LEU A 19 -3.64 -4.43 -53.59
N ALA A 20 -4.78 -3.75 -53.75
CA ALA A 20 -5.82 -3.54 -52.75
C ALA A 20 -7.03 -4.42 -53.11
N THR A 21 -7.81 -4.84 -52.13
CA THR A 21 -9.26 -5.15 -52.29
C THR A 21 -9.89 -5.12 -50.89
N LYS A 22 -10.70 -4.10 -50.55
CA LYS A 22 -12.20 -4.04 -50.61
C LYS A 22 -12.87 -5.03 -49.65
N ALA A 23 -13.94 -4.75 -48.92
CA ALA A 23 -14.93 -3.67 -48.81
C ALA A 23 -15.65 -3.88 -47.43
N ALA A 24 -16.54 -3.08 -46.83
CA ALA A 24 -17.67 -2.35 -47.39
C ALA A 24 -18.44 -1.57 -46.28
N ARG A 25 -18.87 -0.36 -46.67
CA ARG A 25 -20.20 0.29 -46.41
C ARG A 25 -20.51 0.87 -45.01
N ARG A 26 -21.16 2.04 -44.85
CA ARG A 26 -21.64 3.11 -45.77
C ARG A 26 -22.15 4.30 -44.91
N VAL A 27 -21.82 5.55 -45.34
CA VAL A 27 -22.66 6.78 -45.45
C VAL A 27 -23.23 7.38 -44.14
N GLY A 28 -22.93 8.60 -43.64
CA GLY A 28 -22.67 9.95 -44.23
C GLY A 28 -23.92 10.85 -44.09
N PRO A 29 -23.88 12.21 -44.13
CA PRO A 29 -22.86 13.22 -43.74
C PRO A 29 -23.43 14.54 -43.09
N ALA A 30 -22.56 15.57 -42.93
CA ALA A 30 -22.78 17.04 -42.82
C ALA A 30 -22.95 17.65 -41.40
N ALA A 31 -22.39 18.81 -40.98
CA ALA A 31 -21.60 19.90 -41.62
C ALA A 31 -20.89 20.81 -40.56
N ASN A 32 -19.77 21.42 -40.99
CA ASN A 32 -19.25 22.81 -40.83
C ASN A 32 -18.84 23.51 -39.51
N ALA A 33 -17.68 24.20 -39.65
CA ALA A 33 -17.25 25.53 -39.15
C ALA A 33 -16.71 25.64 -37.70
N ASP A 34 -15.69 26.44 -37.33
CA ASP A 34 -14.87 27.46 -38.02
C ASP A 34 -13.64 27.88 -37.15
N SER A 35 -12.58 28.43 -37.80
CA SER A 35 -11.63 29.53 -37.42
C SER A 35 -10.99 29.65 -36.00
N SER A 36 -9.79 30.16 -35.71
CA SER A 36 -8.72 30.96 -36.40
C SER A 36 -7.56 31.18 -35.38
N GLY A 37 -6.27 31.09 -35.74
CA GLY A 37 -5.33 32.22 -35.97
C GLY A 37 -4.43 32.48 -34.74
N ASP A 38 -3.15 32.85 -34.77
CA ASP A 38 -2.18 33.20 -35.82
C ASP A 38 -0.73 33.06 -35.28
N ASP A 39 0.21 32.86 -36.20
CA ASP A 39 1.67 32.85 -36.05
C ASP A 39 2.28 34.26 -35.97
N VAL A 40 3.39 34.44 -35.22
CA VAL A 40 4.45 35.41 -35.60
C VAL A 40 5.84 34.85 -35.23
N GLU A 41 6.66 34.68 -36.25
CA GLU A 41 8.08 34.31 -36.23
C GLU A 41 8.95 35.59 -36.22
N PHE A 42 10.04 35.62 -35.44
CA PHE A 42 11.14 36.58 -35.64
C PHE A 42 12.50 35.86 -35.52
N LEU A 43 13.24 35.90 -36.64
CA LEU A 43 14.61 35.43 -36.83
C LEU A 43 15.65 36.40 -36.25
N TYR A 44 16.80 35.90 -35.77
CA TYR A 44 18.13 36.21 -36.35
C TYR A 44 19.27 35.35 -35.75
N SER A 45 19.81 34.49 -36.63
CA SER A 45 21.21 34.10 -36.90
C SER A 45 22.22 33.64 -35.82
N ALA A 46 22.78 32.45 -36.09
CA ALA A 46 23.91 31.79 -35.45
C ALA A 46 25.30 32.36 -35.85
N PRO A 47 26.37 31.91 -35.15
CA PRO A 47 27.55 31.42 -35.86
C PRO A 47 27.98 30.00 -35.43
N SER A 48 28.12 29.16 -36.45
CA SER A 48 29.11 28.09 -36.67
C SER A 48 29.70 27.33 -35.48
N GLY A 49 29.39 26.03 -35.40
CA GLY A 49 30.13 25.08 -34.58
C GLY A 49 29.53 23.68 -34.64
N ASN A 50 29.83 22.95 -35.71
CA ASN A 50 29.33 21.61 -35.99
C ASN A 50 29.80 20.62 -34.91
N LYS A 51 28.99 20.38 -33.88
CA LYS A 51 29.07 19.20 -33.01
C LYS A 51 27.65 18.77 -32.67
N THR A 52 27.20 17.66 -33.27
CA THR A 52 26.16 16.83 -32.65
C THR A 52 26.52 16.64 -31.17
N PRO A 53 25.64 16.97 -30.20
CA PRO A 53 25.93 16.69 -28.81
C PRO A 53 25.87 15.18 -28.64
N LYS A 54 27.03 14.53 -28.69
CA LYS A 54 27.21 13.24 -28.01
C LYS A 54 26.87 13.51 -26.55
N LYS A 55 25.75 12.97 -26.08
CA LYS A 55 25.39 12.93 -24.66
C LYS A 55 26.57 12.30 -23.90
N LYS A 56 27.43 13.13 -23.30
CA LYS A 56 28.35 12.69 -22.26
C LYS A 56 27.51 12.52 -20.99
N LYS A 57 27.14 11.28 -20.67
CA LYS A 57 26.42 10.91 -19.43
C LYS A 57 27.36 10.71 -18.22
N HIS A 58 28.66 10.97 -18.37
CA HIS A 58 29.69 10.47 -17.43
C HIS A 58 30.25 11.51 -16.44
N GLU A 59 29.72 12.74 -16.38
CA GLU A 59 30.32 13.81 -15.55
C GLU A 59 29.54 14.08 -14.24
N ASP A 60 28.43 13.38 -13.97
CA ASP A 60 27.58 13.69 -12.79
C ASP A 60 28.21 13.28 -11.45
N PHE A 61 29.11 12.29 -11.38
CA PHE A 61 29.62 11.75 -10.10
C PHE A 61 31.08 12.11 -9.78
N GLY A 62 31.95 12.29 -10.78
CA GLY A 62 33.38 12.50 -10.52
C GLY A 62 33.96 11.41 -9.60
N ASP A 63 34.50 11.81 -8.45
CA ASP A 63 35.01 10.93 -7.37
C ASP A 63 34.01 10.67 -6.24
N LYS A 64 32.79 11.22 -6.31
CA LYS A 64 31.75 11.19 -5.27
C LYS A 64 30.52 10.41 -5.74
N TRP A 65 30.50 9.12 -5.44
CA TRP A 65 29.39 8.22 -5.77
C TRP A 65 28.36 8.15 -4.64
N PRO A 66 27.09 7.79 -4.95
CA PRO A 66 26.03 7.74 -3.96
C PRO A 66 26.33 6.83 -2.76
N PHE A 67 25.83 7.21 -1.59
CA PHE A 67 25.89 6.49 -0.31
C PHE A 67 27.31 6.18 0.18
N GLY A 68 28.26 7.06 -0.15
CA GLY A 68 29.65 6.99 0.30
C GLY A 68 30.60 6.20 -0.60
N GLY A 69 30.16 5.82 -1.81
CA GLY A 69 31.02 5.19 -2.81
C GLY A 69 32.16 6.11 -3.28
N LYS A 70 33.33 5.52 -3.53
CA LYS A 70 34.52 6.23 -4.02
C LYS A 70 35.25 5.38 -5.04
N GLY A 71 35.79 6.01 -6.07
CA GLY A 71 36.58 5.34 -7.11
C GLY A 71 36.36 5.94 -8.49
N GLU A 72 37.11 5.41 -9.44
CA GLU A 72 37.02 5.80 -10.85
C GLU A 72 35.79 5.14 -11.51
N PRO A 73 35.20 5.74 -12.57
CA PRO A 73 33.96 5.25 -13.19
C PRO A 73 33.98 3.79 -13.65
N ASP A 74 35.13 3.29 -14.11
CA ASP A 74 35.31 1.92 -14.61
C ASP A 74 35.77 0.94 -13.51
N GLN A 75 35.89 1.41 -12.26
CA GLN A 75 36.28 0.58 -11.13
C GLN A 75 35.10 -0.26 -10.65
N VAL A 76 35.33 -1.56 -10.42
CA VAL A 76 34.38 -2.43 -9.72
C VAL A 76 34.52 -2.18 -8.21
N PRO A 77 33.51 -1.59 -7.54
CA PRO A 77 33.59 -1.35 -6.11
C PRO A 77 33.57 -2.68 -5.36
N THR A 78 34.40 -2.77 -4.35
CA THR A 78 34.47 -3.92 -3.44
C THR A 78 33.95 -3.48 -2.08
N PRO A 79 33.06 -4.24 -1.43
CA PRO A 79 32.58 -3.90 -0.09
C PRO A 79 33.73 -3.84 0.92
N SER A 80 33.59 -3.00 1.93
CA SER A 80 34.50 -2.92 3.08
C SER A 80 34.24 -4.09 4.05
N GLY A 81 35.24 -4.45 4.87
CA GLY A 81 35.13 -5.58 5.80
C GLY A 81 35.26 -6.95 5.11
N ASP A 82 35.91 -7.90 5.78
CA ASP A 82 36.17 -9.21 5.18
C ASP A 82 34.91 -10.09 5.13
N SER A 83 34.02 -9.94 6.11
CA SER A 83 32.67 -10.52 6.17
C SER A 83 31.84 -10.15 4.93
N CYS A 84 31.65 -8.86 4.66
CA CYS A 84 30.82 -8.36 3.57
C CYS A 84 31.41 -8.69 2.19
N LYS A 85 32.75 -8.75 2.04
CA LYS A 85 33.40 -9.27 0.83
C LYS A 85 33.08 -10.73 0.59
N GLN A 86 33.17 -11.56 1.64
CA GLN A 86 32.83 -12.97 1.55
C GLN A 86 31.35 -13.18 1.25
N ILE A 87 30.44 -12.45 1.92
CA ILE A 87 29.00 -12.44 1.63
C ILE A 87 28.77 -12.09 0.15
N SER A 88 29.36 -11.00 -0.34
CA SER A 88 29.22 -10.58 -1.75
C SER A 88 29.71 -11.65 -2.74
N ASN A 89 30.83 -12.32 -2.44
CA ASN A 89 31.38 -13.38 -3.29
C ASN A 89 30.54 -14.66 -3.23
N LEU A 90 30.02 -15.03 -2.06
CA LEU A 90 29.15 -16.19 -1.89
C LEU A 90 27.80 -15.98 -2.55
N LEU A 91 27.24 -14.76 -2.50
CA LEU A 91 26.02 -14.42 -3.21
C LEU A 91 26.19 -14.45 -4.73
N ALA A 92 27.39 -14.23 -5.27
CA ALA A 92 27.65 -14.43 -6.69
C ALA A 92 27.48 -15.92 -7.08
N ARG A 93 27.76 -16.88 -6.18
CA ARG A 93 27.48 -18.31 -6.42
C ARG A 93 25.99 -18.62 -6.43
N ALA A 94 25.17 -17.82 -5.76
CA ALA A 94 23.72 -17.93 -5.85
C ALA A 94 23.21 -17.61 -7.28
N ASP A 95 23.98 -16.84 -8.06
CA ASP A 95 23.68 -16.56 -9.47
C ASP A 95 23.93 -17.81 -10.35
N ASP A 96 25.04 -18.52 -10.10
CA ASP A 96 25.42 -19.76 -10.80
C ASP A 96 24.49 -20.94 -10.44
N ASN A 97 23.96 -20.95 -9.21
CA ASN A 97 23.00 -21.94 -8.73
C ASN A 97 21.55 -21.67 -9.17
N ALA A 98 21.25 -20.64 -9.96
CA ALA A 98 19.87 -20.39 -10.38
C ALA A 98 19.29 -21.53 -11.24
N GLY A 99 20.12 -22.23 -12.03
CA GLY A 99 19.68 -23.15 -13.06
C GLY A 99 18.80 -22.47 -14.12
N GLU A 100 18.78 -22.97 -15.34
CA GLU A 100 17.88 -22.43 -16.35
C GLU A 100 16.43 -22.81 -16.04
N TYR A 101 15.54 -21.81 -15.89
CA TYR A 101 14.14 -22.03 -15.51
C TYR A 101 13.35 -22.87 -16.52
N SER A 102 13.64 -22.66 -17.80
CA SER A 102 13.22 -23.54 -18.88
C SER A 102 14.18 -23.42 -20.04
N PHE A 103 14.45 -24.54 -20.70
CA PHE A 103 15.37 -24.62 -21.82
C PHE A 103 15.01 -25.78 -22.73
N GLY A 104 15.50 -25.76 -23.96
CA GLY A 104 15.23 -26.81 -24.94
C GLY A 104 16.12 -26.68 -26.17
N GLY A 105 15.90 -27.57 -27.13
CA GLY A 105 16.67 -27.62 -28.37
C GLY A 105 16.58 -28.98 -29.05
N PRO A 106 17.41 -29.21 -30.09
CA PRO A 106 17.54 -30.53 -30.69
C PRO A 106 18.10 -31.52 -29.64
N ALA A 107 17.54 -32.72 -29.63
CA ALA A 107 18.00 -33.80 -28.75
C ALA A 107 19.06 -34.63 -29.47
N ASP A 108 20.21 -34.02 -29.78
CA ASP A 108 21.28 -34.61 -30.63
C ASP A 108 21.85 -35.92 -30.08
N THR A 109 21.69 -36.17 -28.78
CA THR A 109 22.10 -37.42 -28.15
C THR A 109 21.13 -38.58 -28.42
N LEU A 110 19.89 -38.30 -28.83
CA LEU A 110 18.86 -39.30 -29.10
C LEU A 110 18.83 -39.67 -30.59
N PRO A 111 18.62 -40.95 -30.95
CA PRO A 111 18.50 -41.34 -32.34
C PRO A 111 17.19 -40.83 -32.95
N SER A 112 17.21 -40.41 -34.22
CA SER A 112 16.00 -40.04 -34.98
C SER A 112 14.98 -41.17 -35.09
N VAL A 113 15.41 -42.42 -35.03
CA VAL A 113 14.53 -43.58 -35.02
C VAL A 113 14.51 -44.18 -33.61
N PRO A 114 13.49 -43.89 -32.79
CA PRO A 114 13.43 -44.36 -31.41
C PRO A 114 13.17 -45.88 -31.30
N GLY A 115 12.61 -46.51 -32.33
CA GLY A 115 12.09 -47.88 -32.21
C GLY A 115 10.89 -47.91 -31.25
N LEU A 116 9.95 -46.97 -31.43
CA LEU A 116 8.74 -46.86 -30.62
C LEU A 116 7.84 -48.07 -30.88
N PHE A 117 7.53 -48.84 -29.85
CA PHE A 117 6.61 -49.95 -29.87
C PHE A 117 5.44 -49.67 -28.92
N VAL A 118 4.22 -49.94 -29.39
CA VAL A 118 3.00 -49.76 -28.59
C VAL A 118 2.28 -51.09 -28.46
N THR A 119 1.97 -51.47 -27.22
CA THR A 119 1.30 -52.74 -26.91
C THR A 119 -0.06 -52.82 -27.62
N GLY A 120 -0.20 -53.82 -28.49
CA GLY A 120 -1.39 -54.06 -29.30
C GLY A 120 -1.42 -53.35 -30.67
N LEU A 121 -0.48 -52.44 -30.95
CA LEU A 121 -0.32 -51.81 -32.28
C LEU A 121 0.98 -52.23 -32.99
N GLY A 122 2.00 -52.65 -32.25
CA GLY A 122 3.30 -52.99 -32.80
C GLY A 122 4.23 -51.79 -32.92
N ASP A 123 5.16 -51.85 -33.87
CA ASP A 123 6.13 -50.77 -34.12
C ASP A 123 5.47 -49.56 -34.79
N ILE A 124 5.70 -48.37 -34.22
CA ILE A 124 5.24 -47.08 -34.72
C ILE A 124 6.42 -46.37 -35.40
N SER A 125 6.28 -46.12 -36.70
CA SER A 125 7.31 -45.42 -37.47
C SER A 125 7.27 -43.91 -37.22
N VAL A 126 8.44 -43.27 -37.31
CA VAL A 126 8.58 -41.81 -37.31
C VAL A 126 9.29 -41.35 -38.61
N PRO A 127 8.97 -40.18 -39.19
CA PRO A 127 7.98 -39.21 -38.71
C PRO A 127 6.56 -39.76 -38.68
N LEU A 128 5.82 -39.42 -37.61
CA LEU A 128 4.45 -39.91 -37.45
C LEU A 128 3.58 -39.41 -38.62
N CYS A 129 3.13 -40.34 -39.46
CA CYS A 129 2.22 -40.07 -40.57
C CYS A 129 0.75 -40.17 -40.12
N THR A 130 -0.17 -39.55 -40.88
CA THR A 130 -1.60 -39.50 -40.54
C THR A 130 -2.21 -40.89 -40.29
N GLU A 131 -1.94 -41.88 -41.15
CA GLU A 131 -2.52 -43.21 -41.01
C GLU A 131 -2.07 -43.91 -39.70
N GLN A 132 -0.78 -43.76 -39.33
CA GLN A 132 -0.27 -44.29 -38.07
C GLN A 132 -0.76 -43.48 -36.87
N ALA A 133 -0.91 -42.17 -37.01
CA ALA A 133 -1.46 -41.30 -35.97
C ALA A 133 -2.91 -41.66 -35.64
N GLU A 134 -3.75 -41.91 -36.64
CA GLU A 134 -5.15 -42.32 -36.46
C GLU A 134 -5.25 -43.69 -35.75
N LYS A 135 -4.42 -44.66 -36.15
CA LYS A 135 -4.32 -45.97 -35.46
C LYS A 135 -3.87 -45.81 -34.01
N LEU A 136 -2.90 -44.93 -33.75
CA LEU A 136 -2.41 -44.63 -32.41
C LEU A 136 -3.49 -43.95 -31.56
N VAL A 137 -4.15 -42.92 -32.10
CA VAL A 137 -5.26 -42.19 -31.46
C VAL A 137 -6.42 -43.12 -31.12
N ALA A 138 -6.76 -44.08 -31.98
CA ALA A 138 -7.81 -45.06 -31.73
C ALA A 138 -7.50 -45.98 -30.53
N LYS A 139 -6.22 -46.16 -30.19
CA LYS A 139 -5.77 -46.91 -29.01
C LYS A 139 -5.63 -46.05 -27.76
N CYS A 140 -5.38 -44.75 -27.93
CA CYS A 140 -5.19 -43.81 -26.83
C CYS A 140 -6.52 -43.44 -26.13
N GLU A 141 -6.40 -43.06 -24.87
CA GLU A 141 -7.48 -42.41 -24.14
C GLU A 141 -7.39 -40.88 -24.29
N LYS A 142 -8.52 -40.17 -24.20
CA LYS A 142 -8.48 -38.70 -24.11
C LYS A 142 -7.80 -38.30 -22.80
N SER A 143 -6.94 -37.29 -22.87
CA SER A 143 -6.17 -36.85 -21.69
C SER A 143 -7.06 -36.09 -20.71
N PRO A 144 -7.15 -36.51 -19.43
CA PRO A 144 -7.94 -35.82 -18.43
C PRO A 144 -7.28 -34.52 -17.93
N PHE A 145 -8.06 -33.66 -17.26
CA PHE A 145 -7.57 -32.59 -16.38
C PHE A 145 -8.38 -32.52 -15.08
N GLY A 146 -7.79 -31.95 -14.02
CA GLY A 146 -8.43 -31.78 -12.69
C GLY A 146 -7.44 -31.94 -11.51
N ARG A 147 -7.77 -31.36 -10.35
CA ARG A 147 -7.00 -31.50 -9.10
C ARG A 147 -7.60 -32.60 -8.22
N LYS A 148 -6.77 -33.61 -7.92
CA LYS A 148 -6.84 -34.62 -6.85
C LYS A 148 -8.09 -35.52 -6.72
N LEU A 149 -9.33 -35.14 -7.10
CA LEU A 149 -10.50 -36.04 -6.95
C LEU A 149 -11.58 -35.97 -8.06
N ASP A 150 -11.66 -34.91 -8.89
CA ASP A 150 -12.61 -34.85 -10.02
C ASP A 150 -11.88 -34.92 -11.36
N THR A 151 -12.02 -36.05 -12.07
CA THR A 151 -11.50 -36.20 -13.44
C THR A 151 -12.48 -35.55 -14.41
N MET A 152 -12.16 -34.37 -14.92
CA MET A 152 -13.00 -33.63 -15.87
C MET A 152 -12.48 -33.76 -17.31
N MET A 153 -13.41 -33.85 -18.27
CA MET A 153 -13.16 -34.03 -19.71
C MET A 153 -13.79 -32.88 -20.52
N ASP A 154 -13.25 -31.66 -20.40
CA ASP A 154 -13.53 -30.50 -21.26
C ASP A 154 -12.43 -30.27 -22.33
N GLU A 155 -12.80 -30.46 -23.59
CA GLU A 155 -11.88 -30.26 -24.72
C GLU A 155 -11.50 -28.78 -24.96
N ASN A 156 -12.18 -27.82 -24.33
CA ASN A 156 -11.79 -26.41 -24.35
C ASN A 156 -10.59 -26.10 -23.43
N ILE A 157 -10.34 -26.97 -22.45
CA ILE A 157 -9.23 -26.83 -21.49
C ILE A 157 -8.02 -27.65 -21.97
N ARG A 158 -8.27 -28.88 -22.44
CA ARG A 158 -7.23 -29.78 -22.95
C ARG A 158 -7.78 -30.69 -24.03
N LYS A 159 -7.15 -30.65 -25.21
CA LYS A 159 -7.43 -31.56 -26.33
C LYS A 159 -6.17 -32.32 -26.70
N SER A 160 -6.06 -33.54 -26.19
CA SER A 160 -4.93 -34.45 -26.45
C SER A 160 -5.30 -35.90 -26.15
N TRP A 161 -4.56 -36.83 -26.74
CA TRP A 161 -4.66 -38.27 -26.48
C TRP A 161 -3.42 -38.77 -25.75
N GLN A 162 -3.57 -39.71 -24.81
CA GLN A 162 -2.47 -40.24 -24.01
C GLN A 162 -2.44 -41.78 -23.96
N LEU A 163 -1.23 -42.32 -23.80
CA LEU A 163 -0.98 -43.72 -23.39
C LEU A 163 -0.16 -43.74 -22.12
N ALA A 164 -0.45 -44.72 -21.26
CA ALA A 164 0.29 -45.00 -20.05
C ALA A 164 1.69 -45.56 -20.39
N PRO A 165 2.69 -45.39 -19.50
CA PRO A 165 4.08 -45.70 -19.81
C PRO A 165 4.34 -47.20 -19.96
N ASP A 166 3.53 -48.06 -19.32
CA ASP A 166 3.57 -49.52 -19.44
C ASP A 166 3.06 -50.04 -20.80
N GLN A 167 2.40 -49.19 -21.59
CA GLN A 167 1.93 -49.51 -22.93
C GLN A 167 2.93 -49.10 -24.03
N VAL A 168 4.03 -48.44 -23.66
CA VAL A 168 4.99 -47.84 -24.57
C VAL A 168 6.39 -48.36 -24.28
N GLU A 169 7.03 -48.94 -25.30
CA GLU A 169 8.39 -49.44 -25.23
C GLU A 169 9.26 -48.74 -26.26
N ILE A 170 10.48 -48.35 -25.89
CA ILE A 170 11.47 -47.76 -26.81
C ILE A 170 12.58 -48.77 -27.03
N ARG A 171 12.56 -49.45 -28.19
CA ARG A 171 13.38 -50.63 -28.46
C ARG A 171 14.76 -50.33 -29.03
N ASN A 172 15.02 -49.10 -29.50
CA ASN A 172 16.36 -48.75 -29.98
C ASN A 172 17.33 -48.66 -28.79
N PRO A 173 18.36 -49.52 -28.69
CA PRO A 173 19.30 -49.48 -27.56
C PRO A 173 20.07 -48.16 -27.44
N LEU A 174 20.28 -47.45 -28.57
CA LEU A 174 20.92 -46.14 -28.58
C LEU A 174 20.09 -45.07 -27.86
N TRP A 175 18.78 -45.27 -27.72
CA TRP A 175 17.91 -44.38 -26.96
C TRP A 175 18.31 -44.33 -25.49
N HIS A 176 18.59 -45.48 -24.87
CA HIS A 176 18.99 -45.53 -23.46
C HIS A 176 20.34 -44.85 -23.21
N THR A 177 21.32 -45.09 -24.09
CA THR A 177 22.63 -44.40 -24.01
C THR A 177 22.49 -42.90 -24.27
N GLY A 178 21.67 -42.51 -25.24
CA GLY A 178 21.39 -41.12 -25.56
C GLY A 178 20.70 -40.38 -24.43
N MET A 179 19.73 -41.04 -23.79
CA MET A 179 18.98 -40.48 -22.66
C MET A 179 19.87 -40.23 -21.45
N LYS A 180 20.84 -41.12 -21.16
CA LYS A 180 21.83 -40.90 -20.11
C LYS A 180 22.71 -39.67 -20.37
N LYS A 181 23.18 -39.49 -21.61
CA LYS A 181 23.95 -38.28 -21.99
C LYS A 181 23.10 -37.01 -21.92
N LEU A 182 21.83 -37.12 -22.33
CA LEU A 182 20.88 -36.00 -22.24
C LEU A 182 20.61 -35.63 -20.78
N SER A 183 20.44 -36.62 -19.90
CA SER A 183 20.20 -36.39 -18.47
C SER A 183 21.39 -35.72 -17.79
N GLU A 184 22.63 -36.07 -18.16
CA GLU A 184 23.84 -35.38 -17.67
C GLU A 184 23.86 -33.90 -18.08
N THR A 185 23.50 -33.61 -19.32
CA THR A 185 23.41 -32.24 -19.84
C THR A 185 22.31 -31.45 -19.11
N ILE A 186 21.13 -32.06 -18.95
CA ILE A 186 19.99 -31.48 -18.24
C ILE A 186 20.32 -31.23 -16.78
N ALA A 187 20.97 -32.18 -16.11
CA ALA A 187 21.39 -32.04 -14.72
C ALA A 187 22.32 -30.83 -14.56
N GLY A 188 23.29 -30.65 -15.46
CA GLY A 188 24.13 -29.45 -15.49
C GLY A 188 23.33 -28.15 -15.64
N ARG A 189 22.40 -28.11 -16.59
CA ARG A 189 21.59 -26.90 -16.88
C ARG A 189 20.54 -26.58 -15.81
N LEU A 190 20.05 -27.60 -15.08
CA LEU A 190 19.18 -27.42 -13.91
C LEU A 190 19.95 -27.07 -12.63
N GLY A 191 21.28 -26.99 -12.67
CA GLY A 191 22.10 -26.68 -11.49
C GLY A 191 22.39 -27.89 -10.59
N TYR A 192 22.29 -29.10 -11.13
CA TYR A 192 22.61 -30.38 -10.47
C TYR A 192 23.79 -31.09 -11.15
N LYS A 193 24.81 -30.33 -11.54
CA LYS A 193 25.97 -30.86 -12.27
C LYS A 193 26.62 -32.01 -11.48
N GLY A 194 26.80 -33.16 -12.13
CA GLY A 194 27.40 -34.35 -11.51
C GLY A 194 26.40 -35.26 -10.77
N VAL A 195 25.12 -34.88 -10.67
CA VAL A 195 24.07 -35.72 -10.09
C VAL A 195 23.48 -36.65 -11.14
N PRO A 196 23.40 -37.98 -10.90
CA PRO A 196 22.83 -38.92 -11.85
C PRO A 196 21.29 -38.89 -11.82
N MET A 197 20.70 -37.86 -12.44
CA MET A 197 19.25 -37.69 -12.54
C MET A 197 18.55 -38.89 -13.19
N GLN A 198 17.43 -39.30 -12.64
CA GLN A 198 16.58 -40.37 -13.17
C GLN A 198 15.52 -39.78 -14.10
N CYS A 199 15.53 -40.15 -15.38
CA CYS A 199 14.47 -39.80 -16.32
C CYS A 199 13.45 -40.95 -16.41
N LYS A 200 12.30 -40.77 -15.76
CA LYS A 200 11.20 -41.76 -15.75
C LYS A 200 10.15 -41.39 -16.79
N LEU A 201 9.83 -42.29 -17.72
CA LEU A 201 8.76 -42.06 -18.69
C LEU A 201 7.42 -42.03 -17.95
N TYR A 202 6.71 -40.91 -18.05
CA TYR A 202 5.40 -40.73 -17.43
C TYR A 202 4.27 -41.07 -18.38
N LYS A 203 4.30 -40.57 -19.63
CA LYS A 203 3.29 -40.88 -20.65
C LYS A 203 3.72 -40.50 -22.06
N LEU A 204 3.04 -41.09 -23.04
CA LEU A 204 3.07 -40.66 -24.43
C LEU A 204 1.83 -39.81 -24.72
N LEU A 205 2.00 -38.71 -25.46
CA LEU A 205 0.95 -37.81 -25.87
C LEU A 205 0.92 -37.63 -27.39
N VAL A 206 -0.28 -37.62 -27.94
CA VAL A 206 -0.56 -37.26 -29.34
C VAL A 206 -1.45 -36.03 -29.36
N TYR A 207 -1.04 -35.01 -30.11
CA TYR A 207 -1.85 -33.82 -30.39
C TYR A 207 -2.11 -33.76 -31.88
N GLY A 208 -3.37 -33.93 -32.29
CA GLY A 208 -3.81 -33.69 -33.66
C GLY A 208 -4.30 -32.25 -33.85
N GLU A 209 -4.96 -31.98 -34.98
CA GLU A 209 -5.48 -30.65 -35.29
C GLU A 209 -6.45 -30.09 -34.22
N GLY A 210 -6.20 -28.84 -33.83
CA GLY A 210 -6.85 -28.16 -32.72
C GLY A 210 -6.39 -28.61 -31.32
N GLY A 211 -5.45 -29.56 -31.23
CA GLY A 211 -4.91 -30.05 -29.97
C GLY A 211 -4.17 -28.93 -29.22
N HIS A 212 -4.44 -28.78 -27.92
CA HIS A 212 -3.88 -27.73 -27.07
C HIS A 212 -4.07 -28.07 -25.58
N PHE A 213 -3.45 -27.28 -24.71
CA PHE A 213 -3.89 -27.16 -23.33
C PHE A 213 -3.68 -25.73 -22.82
N VAL A 214 -4.64 -25.25 -22.05
CA VAL A 214 -4.56 -23.92 -21.43
C VAL A 214 -3.51 -23.90 -20.31
N LYS A 215 -3.11 -22.69 -19.94
CA LYS A 215 -2.14 -22.41 -18.88
C LYS A 215 -2.51 -23.19 -17.61
N HIS A 216 -1.61 -24.06 -17.17
CA HIS A 216 -1.73 -24.80 -15.92
C HIS A 216 -0.36 -25.11 -15.33
N GLN A 217 -0.36 -25.56 -14.08
CA GLN A 217 0.83 -26.08 -13.41
C GLN A 217 0.67 -27.59 -13.28
N ASP A 218 1.73 -28.33 -13.59
CA ASP A 218 1.73 -29.78 -13.35
C ASP A 218 1.68 -30.03 -11.83
N THR A 219 1.07 -31.15 -11.46
CA THR A 219 1.21 -31.68 -10.10
C THR A 219 2.36 -32.67 -10.12
N GLU A 220 3.22 -32.64 -9.10
CA GLU A 220 4.29 -33.60 -8.92
C GLU A 220 3.75 -35.03 -9.01
N LYS A 221 4.41 -35.88 -9.80
CA LYS A 221 3.93 -37.22 -10.17
C LYS A 221 4.73 -38.35 -9.54
N GLU A 222 5.95 -38.05 -9.10
CA GLU A 222 6.93 -39.01 -8.60
C GLU A 222 7.67 -38.37 -7.43
N ASP A 223 7.99 -39.17 -6.41
CA ASP A 223 8.86 -38.71 -5.32
C ASP A 223 10.22 -38.30 -5.89
N GLY A 224 10.72 -37.14 -5.46
CA GLY A 224 12.00 -36.61 -5.95
C GLY A 224 11.92 -35.89 -7.30
N MET A 225 10.74 -35.67 -7.88
CA MET A 225 10.58 -34.96 -9.15
C MET A 225 10.98 -33.48 -9.04
N VAL A 226 11.98 -33.05 -9.83
CA VAL A 226 12.47 -31.65 -9.84
C VAL A 226 12.06 -30.90 -11.10
N ALA A 227 11.83 -31.61 -12.21
CA ALA A 227 11.50 -31.01 -13.50
C ALA A 227 10.70 -31.98 -14.39
N THR A 228 9.99 -31.41 -15.36
CA THR A 228 9.36 -32.15 -16.46
C THR A 228 10.21 -31.98 -17.71
N MET A 229 10.52 -33.09 -18.39
CA MET A 229 11.12 -33.09 -19.72
C MET A 229 10.12 -33.55 -20.76
N VAL A 230 9.93 -32.72 -21.78
CA VAL A 230 9.08 -32.94 -22.93
C VAL A 230 9.97 -33.31 -24.11
N VAL A 231 9.91 -34.56 -24.60
CA VAL A 231 10.66 -35.00 -25.78
C VAL A 231 9.69 -35.18 -26.94
N GLN A 232 9.77 -34.30 -27.94
CA GLN A 232 9.04 -34.43 -29.18
C GLN A 232 9.77 -35.41 -30.11
N LEU A 233 9.08 -36.47 -30.50
CA LEU A 233 9.56 -37.40 -31.52
C LEU A 233 9.35 -36.79 -32.92
N PRO A 234 10.11 -37.25 -33.93
CA PRO A 234 9.96 -36.73 -35.29
C PRO A 234 8.50 -36.84 -35.74
N SER A 235 7.90 -35.71 -36.08
CA SER A 235 6.47 -35.63 -36.38
C SER A 235 6.13 -34.41 -37.24
N LEU A 236 5.26 -34.60 -38.23
CA LEU A 236 4.85 -33.56 -39.17
C LEU A 236 3.66 -32.78 -38.60
N HIS A 237 3.89 -31.56 -38.14
CA HIS A 237 2.85 -30.69 -37.59
C HIS A 237 3.18 -29.19 -37.69
N GLU A 238 2.15 -28.36 -37.67
CA GLU A 238 2.21 -26.89 -37.58
C GLU A 238 1.51 -26.44 -36.28
N GLY A 239 1.94 -25.30 -35.70
CA GLY A 239 1.46 -24.85 -34.39
C GLY A 239 1.89 -25.79 -33.25
N GLY A 240 1.38 -25.60 -32.02
CA GLY A 240 1.76 -26.47 -30.89
C GLY A 240 3.07 -26.09 -30.19
N ASP A 241 3.40 -24.80 -30.09
CA ASP A 241 4.53 -24.33 -29.27
C ASP A 241 4.24 -24.55 -27.78
N LEU A 242 5.27 -24.97 -27.03
CA LEU A 242 5.19 -25.02 -25.56
C LEU A 242 5.58 -23.66 -25.00
N ILE A 243 4.67 -23.07 -24.23
CA ILE A 243 4.84 -21.77 -23.60
C ILE A 243 5.04 -21.98 -22.11
N VAL A 244 6.13 -21.42 -21.56
CA VAL A 244 6.42 -21.48 -20.12
C VAL A 244 6.36 -20.08 -19.54
N TYR A 245 5.56 -19.93 -18.49
CA TYR A 245 5.30 -18.66 -17.82
C TYR A 245 6.17 -18.52 -16.56
N ARG A 246 6.50 -17.27 -16.22
CA ARG A 246 7.14 -16.95 -14.93
C ARG A 246 6.60 -15.61 -14.43
N GLY A 247 5.97 -15.61 -13.25
CA GLY A 247 5.35 -14.40 -12.70
C GLY A 247 4.15 -13.90 -13.52
N GLY A 248 3.40 -14.81 -14.15
CA GLY A 248 2.23 -14.47 -14.97
C GLY A 248 2.52 -14.15 -16.44
N GLU A 249 3.76 -13.84 -16.81
CA GLU A 249 4.16 -13.46 -18.17
C GLU A 249 4.79 -14.62 -18.97
N VAL A 250 4.65 -14.57 -20.30
CA VAL A 250 5.29 -15.53 -21.23
C VAL A 250 6.80 -15.24 -21.26
N LYS A 251 7.61 -16.15 -20.72
CA LYS A 251 9.06 -15.97 -20.64
C LYS A 251 9.84 -16.86 -21.62
N TYR A 252 9.32 -18.05 -21.91
CA TYR A 252 9.97 -19.01 -22.83
C TYR A 252 8.93 -19.60 -23.80
N ARG A 253 9.36 -19.78 -25.05
CA ARG A 253 8.57 -20.42 -26.12
C ARG A 253 9.46 -21.42 -26.85
N HIS A 254 9.06 -22.70 -26.82
CA HIS A 254 9.79 -23.80 -27.47
C HIS A 254 9.00 -24.29 -28.69
N ASP A 255 9.58 -24.10 -29.88
CA ASP A 255 8.96 -24.49 -31.16
C ASP A 255 9.35 -25.89 -31.64
N PHE A 256 10.24 -26.59 -30.93
CA PHE A 256 10.66 -27.97 -31.23
C PHE A 256 11.10 -28.21 -32.69
N GLY A 257 11.89 -27.29 -33.26
CA GLY A 257 12.52 -27.48 -34.56
C GLY A 257 11.65 -27.12 -35.75
N LYS A 258 10.49 -26.49 -35.52
CA LYS A 258 9.61 -26.05 -36.62
C LYS A 258 10.18 -24.86 -37.38
N LYS A 259 10.92 -23.96 -36.73
CA LYS A 259 11.55 -22.82 -37.42
C LYS A 259 12.69 -23.23 -38.35
N GLU A 260 13.32 -24.37 -38.05
CA GLU A 260 14.47 -24.90 -38.79
C GLU A 260 14.10 -26.07 -39.71
N ASP A 261 12.80 -26.38 -39.83
CA ASP A 261 12.26 -27.51 -40.60
C ASP A 261 12.82 -28.89 -40.19
N THR A 262 13.28 -29.03 -38.95
CA THR A 262 13.87 -30.25 -38.39
C THR A 262 12.87 -31.11 -37.59
N ALA A 263 11.70 -30.57 -37.24
CA ALA A 263 10.69 -31.25 -36.42
C ALA A 263 10.23 -32.62 -36.97
N ALA A 264 10.27 -32.83 -38.28
CA ALA A 264 9.90 -34.08 -38.94
C ALA A 264 11.02 -35.13 -38.96
N TYR A 265 12.26 -34.76 -38.62
CA TYR A 265 13.43 -35.60 -38.85
C TYR A 265 14.29 -35.81 -37.61
N LEU A 266 14.22 -34.90 -36.64
CA LEU A 266 15.02 -34.92 -35.42
C LEU A 266 14.15 -34.85 -34.17
N PRO A 267 14.51 -35.60 -33.11
CA PRO A 267 13.89 -35.43 -31.81
C PRO A 267 14.29 -34.08 -31.23
N HIS A 268 13.35 -33.42 -30.57
CA HIS A 268 13.59 -32.16 -29.86
C HIS A 268 13.13 -32.31 -28.42
N TYR A 269 13.72 -31.53 -27.52
CA TYR A 269 13.32 -31.54 -26.12
C TYR A 269 13.12 -30.14 -25.56
N ALA A 270 12.31 -30.06 -24.51
CA ALA A 270 12.22 -28.91 -23.63
C ALA A 270 12.11 -29.40 -22.18
N VAL A 271 12.72 -28.67 -21.27
CA VAL A 271 12.68 -28.91 -19.83
C VAL A 271 12.12 -27.67 -19.14
N HIS A 272 11.29 -27.87 -18.14
CA HIS A 272 10.87 -26.83 -17.20
C HIS A 272 10.75 -27.42 -15.80
N TYR A 273 10.91 -26.58 -14.78
CA TYR A 273 10.70 -27.01 -13.40
C TYR A 273 9.28 -27.54 -13.19
N ALA A 274 9.13 -28.45 -12.23
CA ALA A 274 7.85 -29.11 -11.94
C ALA A 274 6.77 -28.10 -11.48
N ASP A 275 7.19 -26.99 -10.86
CA ASP A 275 6.33 -25.91 -10.42
C ASP A 275 6.01 -24.86 -11.51
N ALA A 276 6.54 -25.02 -12.73
CA ALA A 276 6.35 -24.05 -13.79
C ALA A 276 4.93 -24.09 -14.37
N GLU A 277 4.30 -22.90 -14.45
CA GLU A 277 3.08 -22.73 -15.21
C GLU A 277 3.40 -22.80 -16.71
N HIS A 278 2.64 -23.59 -17.47
CA HIS A 278 2.88 -23.78 -18.88
C HIS A 278 1.59 -24.02 -19.67
N ALA A 279 1.62 -23.72 -20.96
CA ALA A 279 0.53 -23.91 -21.92
C ALA A 279 1.07 -24.52 -23.22
N LEU A 280 0.22 -25.17 -23.99
CA LEU A 280 0.52 -25.58 -25.35
C LEU A 280 -0.41 -24.83 -26.30
N GLU A 281 0.18 -24.10 -27.24
CA GLU A 281 -0.59 -23.46 -28.31
C GLU A 281 -1.29 -24.49 -29.19
N LYS A 282 -2.27 -24.05 -29.97
CA LYS A 282 -3.03 -24.97 -30.83
C LYS A 282 -2.14 -25.55 -31.93
N VAL A 283 -2.19 -26.87 -32.10
CA VAL A 283 -1.70 -27.54 -33.31
C VAL A 283 -2.66 -27.19 -34.44
N THR A 284 -2.17 -26.53 -35.47
CA THR A 284 -2.98 -26.06 -36.60
C THR A 284 -3.07 -27.06 -37.74
N LYS A 285 -2.11 -28.00 -37.81
CA LYS A 285 -2.09 -29.03 -38.85
C LYS A 285 -1.23 -30.23 -38.41
N GLY A 286 -1.60 -31.43 -38.86
CA GLY A 286 -0.82 -32.64 -38.64
C GLY A 286 -0.92 -33.18 -37.21
N TYR A 287 0.08 -33.99 -36.82
CA TYR A 287 0.12 -34.66 -35.52
C TYR A 287 1.46 -34.45 -34.84
N ARG A 288 1.43 -33.98 -33.59
CA ARG A 288 2.59 -33.84 -32.72
C ARG A 288 2.67 -35.02 -31.76
N LEU A 289 3.78 -35.76 -31.79
CA LEU A 289 4.03 -36.95 -30.97
C LEU A 289 5.08 -36.66 -29.90
N VAL A 290 4.77 -36.92 -28.65
CA VAL A 290 5.58 -36.48 -27.51
C VAL A 290 5.67 -37.53 -26.41
N LEU A 291 6.85 -37.68 -25.83
CA LEU A 291 7.10 -38.41 -24.60
C LEU A 291 7.31 -37.42 -23.46
N ILE A 292 6.60 -37.62 -22.35
CA ILE A 292 6.76 -36.82 -21.14
C ILE A 292 7.54 -37.64 -20.12
N TYR A 293 8.65 -37.09 -19.64
CA TYR A 293 9.49 -37.69 -18.62
C TYR A 293 9.47 -36.84 -17.35
N SER A 294 9.37 -37.50 -16.20
CA SER A 294 9.68 -36.90 -14.90
C SER A 294 11.18 -37.01 -14.66
N ILE A 295 11.82 -35.88 -14.36
CA ILE A 295 13.24 -35.84 -13.96
C ILE A 295 13.26 -35.89 -12.43
N CYS A 296 13.81 -36.96 -11.89
CA CYS A 296 13.84 -37.23 -10.46
C CYS A 296 15.27 -37.30 -9.92
N LEU A 297 15.45 -36.84 -8.69
CA LEU A 297 16.67 -37.10 -7.93
C LEU A 297 16.74 -38.57 -7.50
N PRO A 298 17.93 -39.18 -7.43
CA PRO A 298 18.11 -40.47 -6.78
C PRO A 298 17.62 -40.45 -5.33
N GLN A 299 17.06 -41.57 -4.86
CA GLN A 299 16.50 -41.64 -3.50
C GLN A 299 17.53 -41.34 -2.40
N THR A 300 18.81 -41.68 -2.63
CA THR A 300 19.95 -41.37 -1.75
C THR A 300 20.35 -39.89 -1.78
N MET A 301 19.84 -39.12 -2.74
CA MET A 301 20.16 -37.72 -2.99
C MET A 301 18.91 -36.82 -2.90
N MET A 302 17.83 -37.30 -2.28
CA MET A 302 16.61 -36.48 -2.09
C MET A 302 16.85 -35.28 -1.16
N HIS A 303 17.87 -35.29 -0.31
CA HIS A 303 18.30 -34.10 0.45
C HIS A 303 18.77 -32.95 -0.47
N LEU A 304 19.16 -33.26 -1.72
CA LEU A 304 19.46 -32.25 -2.73
C LEU A 304 18.20 -31.71 -3.41
N MET A 305 17.00 -32.23 -3.11
CA MET A 305 15.75 -31.62 -3.56
C MET A 305 15.73 -30.20 -3.03
N ARG A 306 15.80 -29.23 -3.93
CA ARG A 306 15.95 -27.80 -3.60
C ARG A 306 14.85 -27.31 -2.65
N ASN A 307 15.15 -27.35 -1.36
CA ASN A 307 14.68 -26.47 -0.31
C ASN A 307 15.94 -25.86 0.32
N GLY A 308 16.49 -24.80 -0.29
CA GLY A 308 17.71 -24.15 0.19
C GLY A 308 18.98 -25.01 0.03
N ASP A 309 20.08 -24.36 -0.35
CA ASP A 309 21.39 -24.98 -0.48
C ASP A 309 22.00 -25.10 0.94
N GLU A 310 21.86 -26.25 1.62
CA GLU A 310 22.38 -26.45 3.00
C GLU A 310 23.86 -26.05 3.09
N THR A 311 24.68 -26.30 2.06
CA THR A 311 26.11 -25.96 2.07
C THR A 311 26.41 -24.47 1.92
N LEU A 312 25.71 -23.76 1.03
CA LEU A 312 25.87 -22.31 0.88
C LEU A 312 25.21 -21.54 2.04
N GLY A 313 24.09 -22.05 2.56
CA GLY A 313 23.41 -21.52 3.73
C GLY A 313 24.30 -21.60 4.98
N ASP A 314 24.93 -22.75 5.21
CA ASP A 314 25.88 -22.95 6.30
C ASP A 314 27.13 -22.07 6.16
N GLU A 315 27.74 -22.03 4.97
CA GLU A 315 28.90 -21.17 4.70
C GLU A 315 28.56 -19.69 4.90
N LEU A 316 27.42 -19.24 4.37
CA LEU A 316 27.00 -17.85 4.47
C LEU A 316 26.58 -17.50 5.91
N GLY A 317 25.91 -18.40 6.62
CA GLY A 317 25.57 -18.25 8.04
C GLY A 317 26.81 -18.16 8.93
N ALA A 318 27.85 -18.95 8.64
CA ALA A 318 29.14 -18.84 9.31
C ALA A 318 29.79 -17.48 9.08
N VAL A 319 29.77 -16.95 7.85
CA VAL A 319 30.30 -15.61 7.55
C VAL A 319 29.48 -14.51 8.23
N ILE A 320 28.14 -14.58 8.19
CA ILE A 320 27.24 -13.65 8.90
C ILE A 320 27.59 -13.61 10.40
N SER A 321 27.91 -14.77 10.99
CA SER A 321 28.29 -14.86 12.40
C SER A 321 29.60 -14.14 12.74
N THR A 322 30.49 -13.93 11.76
CA THR A 322 31.74 -13.18 11.92
C THR A 322 31.59 -11.68 11.72
N MET A 323 30.41 -11.22 11.29
CA MET A 323 30.15 -9.81 10.99
C MET A 323 30.24 -8.96 12.28
N GLY A 324 30.93 -7.83 12.17
CA GLY A 324 31.07 -6.87 13.26
C GLY A 324 29.72 -6.24 13.62
N ASP A 325 29.50 -5.91 14.90
CA ASP A 325 28.20 -5.39 15.35
C ASP A 325 27.83 -4.03 14.72
N ASP A 326 28.83 -3.24 14.33
CA ASP A 326 28.66 -1.94 13.66
C ASP A 326 28.68 -2.05 12.12
N GLU A 327 28.86 -3.25 11.57
CA GLU A 327 28.83 -3.46 10.13
C GLU A 327 27.39 -3.47 9.61
N ASN A 328 27.17 -2.91 8.43
CA ASN A 328 25.94 -3.01 7.67
C ASN A 328 26.28 -3.30 6.21
N PHE A 329 25.31 -3.74 5.42
CA PHE A 329 25.46 -3.82 3.98
C PHE A 329 24.15 -3.52 3.24
N ALA A 330 24.29 -3.14 1.97
CA ALA A 330 23.19 -3.00 1.03
C ALA A 330 23.44 -3.85 -0.21
N LEU A 331 22.58 -4.84 -0.44
CA LEU A 331 22.53 -5.59 -1.69
C LEU A 331 21.69 -4.82 -2.70
N LEU A 332 22.34 -4.17 -3.67
CA LEU A 332 21.65 -3.47 -4.75
C LEU A 332 20.90 -4.48 -5.63
N LEU A 333 19.63 -4.18 -5.91
CA LEU A 333 18.78 -5.05 -6.71
C LEU A 333 19.00 -4.76 -8.20
N ALA A 334 18.99 -5.82 -9.00
CA ALA A 334 19.23 -5.77 -10.43
C ALA A 334 17.99 -5.37 -11.23
N HIS A 335 16.79 -5.75 -10.76
CA HIS A 335 15.55 -5.33 -11.41
C HIS A 335 15.05 -3.99 -10.89
N GLU A 336 14.20 -3.34 -11.68
CA GLU A 336 13.46 -2.15 -11.26
C GLU A 336 12.21 -2.54 -10.47
N TYR A 337 11.94 -1.79 -9.41
CA TYR A 337 10.78 -1.96 -8.53
C TYR A 337 10.07 -0.62 -8.34
N THR A 338 8.81 -0.68 -7.91
CA THR A 338 7.99 0.49 -7.61
C THR A 338 7.63 0.52 -6.12
N GLY A 339 7.27 1.70 -5.60
CA GLY A 339 6.83 1.84 -4.22
C GLY A 339 5.67 0.90 -3.92
N ASN A 340 4.66 0.85 -4.79
CA ASN A 340 3.50 -0.05 -4.65
C ASN A 340 3.91 -1.53 -4.57
N SER A 341 4.86 -1.98 -5.40
CA SER A 341 5.31 -3.38 -5.33
C SER A 341 6.04 -3.69 -4.02
N ALA A 342 6.81 -2.73 -3.49
CA ALA A 342 7.44 -2.88 -2.19
C ALA A 342 6.38 -2.87 -1.07
N GLU A 343 5.38 -1.98 -1.15
CA GLU A 343 4.33 -1.84 -0.15
C GLU A 343 3.38 -3.03 -0.06
N GLU A 344 2.94 -3.56 -1.20
CA GLU A 344 1.93 -4.63 -1.26
C GLU A 344 2.53 -6.03 -1.05
N MET A 345 3.78 -6.25 -1.46
CA MET A 345 4.38 -7.58 -1.50
C MET A 345 5.70 -7.71 -0.72
N GLY A 346 6.32 -6.60 -0.31
CA GLY A 346 7.62 -6.60 0.36
C GLY A 346 8.65 -7.43 -0.40
N ALA A 347 9.33 -8.33 0.30
CA ALA A 347 10.33 -9.21 -0.31
C ALA A 347 9.75 -10.21 -1.32
N ASN A 348 8.44 -10.47 -1.29
CA ASN A 348 7.78 -11.32 -2.29
C ASN A 348 7.69 -10.64 -3.66
N ALA A 349 7.90 -9.31 -3.74
CA ALA A 349 7.97 -8.58 -4.99
C ALA A 349 9.24 -8.91 -5.80
N LEU A 350 10.29 -9.38 -5.12
CA LEU A 350 11.61 -9.60 -5.73
C LEU A 350 11.55 -10.62 -6.86
N LYS A 351 12.27 -10.36 -7.94
CA LYS A 351 12.24 -11.18 -9.17
C LYS A 351 13.63 -11.69 -9.54
N GLY A 352 13.65 -12.84 -10.23
CA GLY A 352 14.86 -13.40 -10.81
C GLY A 352 15.99 -13.56 -9.79
N VAL A 353 17.15 -12.95 -10.11
CA VAL A 353 18.36 -12.99 -9.31
C VAL A 353 18.20 -12.33 -7.94
N ASP A 354 17.38 -11.28 -7.84
CA ASP A 354 17.17 -10.54 -6.59
C ASP A 354 16.48 -11.41 -5.54
N ARG A 355 15.45 -12.15 -5.97
CA ARG A 355 14.75 -13.11 -5.10
C ARG A 355 15.65 -14.25 -4.68
N ALA A 356 16.45 -14.79 -5.60
CA ALA A 356 17.37 -15.87 -5.29
C ALA A 356 18.37 -15.45 -4.21
N ARG A 357 19.05 -14.31 -4.41
CA ARG A 357 20.02 -13.77 -3.45
C ARG A 357 19.39 -13.44 -2.09
N PHE A 358 18.20 -12.81 -2.09
CA PHE A 358 17.50 -12.52 -0.84
C PHE A 358 17.08 -13.78 -0.09
N GLN A 359 16.56 -14.79 -0.80
CA GLN A 359 16.17 -16.05 -0.17
C GLN A 359 17.39 -16.76 0.41
N THR A 360 18.51 -16.82 -0.32
CA THR A 360 19.77 -17.37 0.20
C THR A 360 20.25 -16.63 1.45
N LEU A 361 20.19 -15.29 1.48
CA LEU A 361 20.50 -14.50 2.68
C LEU A 361 19.58 -14.84 3.84
N LYS A 362 18.27 -14.93 3.58
CA LYS A 362 17.26 -15.21 4.59
C LYS A 362 17.42 -16.62 5.19
N ASP A 363 17.70 -17.61 4.34
CA ASP A 363 17.93 -19.00 4.75
C ASP A 363 19.23 -19.10 5.55
N ALA A 364 20.32 -18.49 5.05
CA ALA A 364 21.61 -18.41 5.74
C ALA A 364 21.51 -17.75 7.12
N ASN A 365 20.62 -16.77 7.28
CA ASN A 365 20.40 -16.09 8.54
C ASN A 365 19.92 -17.02 9.66
N SER A 366 19.24 -18.12 9.32
CA SER A 366 18.81 -19.12 10.29
C SER A 366 19.97 -19.94 10.89
N PHE A 367 21.14 -19.92 10.23
CA PHE A 367 22.38 -20.56 10.68
C PHE A 367 23.34 -19.58 11.37
N ALA A 368 22.97 -18.30 11.50
CA ALA A 368 23.79 -17.32 12.19
C ALA A 368 23.86 -17.61 13.70
N ALA A 369 24.98 -17.26 14.32
CA ALA A 369 25.13 -17.38 15.77
C ALA A 369 24.10 -16.50 16.50
N PRO A 370 23.64 -16.89 17.71
CA PRO A 370 22.69 -16.10 18.48
C PRO A 370 23.15 -14.66 18.71
N GLY A 371 22.31 -13.68 18.36
CA GLY A 371 22.61 -12.25 18.43
C GLY A 371 23.34 -11.69 17.21
N LYS A 372 23.75 -12.54 16.27
CA LYS A 372 24.36 -12.17 14.98
C LYS A 372 23.40 -12.30 13.81
N GLU A 373 22.14 -12.67 14.06
CA GLU A 373 21.11 -12.68 13.03
C GLU A 373 20.95 -11.27 12.44
N LEU A 374 20.81 -11.19 11.13
CA LEU A 374 20.59 -9.97 10.40
C LEU A 374 19.12 -9.56 10.46
N GLN A 375 18.89 -8.26 10.60
CA GLN A 375 17.60 -7.63 10.33
C GLN A 375 17.58 -7.15 8.88
N PHE A 376 16.53 -7.49 8.14
CA PHE A 376 16.41 -7.17 6.72
C PHE A 376 15.35 -6.09 6.46
N PHE A 377 15.72 -5.11 5.64
CA PHE A 377 14.86 -4.03 5.17
C PHE A 377 14.95 -3.92 3.66
N ILE A 378 13.86 -3.48 3.04
CA ILE A 378 13.87 -3.05 1.64
C ILE A 378 13.99 -1.53 1.64
N ALA A 379 14.91 -1.01 0.84
CA ALA A 379 15.20 0.41 0.78
C ALA A 379 15.12 0.89 -0.67
N GLN A 380 14.38 1.98 -0.91
CA GLN A 380 14.51 2.75 -2.14
C GLN A 380 15.56 3.83 -1.90
N LEU A 381 16.73 3.65 -2.51
CA LEU A 381 17.84 4.59 -2.47
C LEU A 381 17.62 5.67 -3.53
N LYS A 382 17.76 6.94 -3.17
CA LYS A 382 17.68 8.08 -4.08
C LYS A 382 18.87 9.01 -3.86
N HIS A 383 19.48 9.44 -4.96
CA HIS A 383 20.56 10.42 -4.99
C HIS A 383 20.22 11.54 -5.97
N GLY A 384 19.90 12.71 -5.44
CA GLY A 384 19.59 13.93 -6.19
C GLY A 384 20.82 14.81 -6.37
N ILE A 385 20.95 15.42 -7.55
CA ILE A 385 21.93 16.46 -7.85
C ILE A 385 21.20 17.59 -8.57
N SER A 386 21.25 18.81 -8.03
CA SER A 386 20.72 20.00 -8.71
C SER A 386 21.85 20.87 -9.25
N TYR A 387 21.55 21.55 -10.35
CA TYR A 387 22.43 22.47 -11.05
C TYR A 387 21.65 23.73 -11.44
N TRP A 388 22.36 24.85 -11.49
CA TRP A 388 21.87 26.11 -12.05
C TRP A 388 22.82 26.61 -13.14
N ASP A 389 22.29 27.37 -14.09
CA ASP A 389 23.08 27.98 -15.15
C ASP A 389 23.62 29.35 -14.73
N ASN A 390 24.95 29.50 -14.72
CA ASN A 390 25.64 30.77 -14.43
C ASN A 390 26.06 31.54 -15.70
N GLY A 391 25.25 31.48 -16.76
CA GLY A 391 25.51 32.20 -18.00
C GLY A 391 26.41 31.43 -18.98
N GLY A 392 26.12 30.13 -19.19
CA GLY A 392 26.78 29.29 -20.19
C GLY A 392 27.50 28.06 -19.62
N SER A 393 27.44 27.85 -18.30
CA SER A 393 27.98 26.66 -17.63
C SER A 393 27.05 26.23 -16.50
N TRP A 394 26.83 24.92 -16.42
CA TRP A 394 26.13 24.30 -15.29
C TRP A 394 27.04 24.31 -14.06
N VAL A 395 26.55 24.89 -12.98
CA VAL A 395 27.19 24.86 -11.66
C VAL A 395 26.33 24.00 -10.75
N GLU A 396 26.94 23.06 -10.06
CA GLU A 396 26.26 22.23 -9.06
C GLU A 396 25.82 23.11 -7.88
N ASP A 397 24.55 22.99 -7.51
CA ASP A 397 23.94 23.68 -6.37
C ASP A 397 24.02 22.81 -5.11
N ARG A 398 23.39 21.63 -5.15
CA ARG A 398 23.39 20.68 -4.02
C ARG A 398 23.33 19.21 -4.47
N ARG A 399 23.76 18.34 -3.55
CA ARG A 399 23.54 16.89 -3.60
C ARG A 399 22.75 16.46 -2.37
N ASP A 400 21.75 15.62 -2.58
CA ASP A 400 20.94 15.07 -1.51
C ASP A 400 20.78 13.55 -1.67
N GLU A 401 20.90 12.85 -0.55
CA GLU A 401 20.67 11.40 -0.47
C GLU A 401 19.43 11.16 0.39
N SER A 402 18.51 10.33 -0.08
CA SER A 402 17.33 9.93 0.66
C SER A 402 17.08 8.44 0.54
N ILE A 403 16.51 7.87 1.61
CA ILE A 403 16.14 6.46 1.67
C ILE A 403 14.68 6.36 2.09
N THR A 404 13.87 5.72 1.25
CA THR A 404 12.55 5.26 1.69
C THR A 404 12.68 3.82 2.19
N TRP A 405 12.31 3.60 3.45
CA TRP A 405 12.44 2.32 4.13
C TRP A 405 11.13 1.55 4.13
N TYR A 406 11.22 0.25 3.88
CA TYR A 406 10.13 -0.71 3.94
C TYR A 406 10.57 -1.92 4.77
N SER A 407 9.63 -2.49 5.52
CA SER A 407 9.82 -3.80 6.15
C SER A 407 9.96 -4.90 5.08
N SER A 408 10.54 -6.03 5.45
CA SER A 408 10.60 -7.19 4.55
C SER A 408 9.22 -7.75 4.15
N SER A 409 8.17 -7.42 4.91
CA SER A 409 6.76 -7.73 4.62
C SER A 409 6.05 -6.69 3.75
N GLY A 410 6.62 -5.50 3.58
CA GLY A 410 6.11 -4.44 2.72
C GLY A 410 5.60 -3.18 3.42
N GLU A 411 5.34 -3.20 4.72
CA GLU A 411 4.98 -1.97 5.44
C GLU A 411 6.03 -0.86 5.24
N LYS A 412 5.59 0.31 4.76
CA LYS A 412 6.43 1.50 4.63
C LYS A 412 6.74 2.07 6.01
N LEU A 413 8.02 2.16 6.35
CA LEU A 413 8.49 2.51 7.69
C LEU A 413 8.80 4.01 7.81
N ALA A 414 9.55 4.59 6.86
CA ALA A 414 9.97 5.99 6.90
C ALA A 414 10.45 6.50 5.53
N ASP A 415 10.40 7.82 5.33
CA ASP A 415 11.13 8.53 4.28
C ASP A 415 12.25 9.35 4.94
N ALA A 416 13.48 8.84 4.93
CA ALA A 416 14.64 9.52 5.50
C ALA A 416 15.28 10.43 4.45
N SER A 417 15.04 11.74 4.54
CA SER A 417 15.72 12.76 3.72
C SER A 417 17.07 13.14 4.33
N GLU A 418 18.08 13.42 3.50
CA GLU A 418 19.41 13.87 3.93
C GLU A 418 20.12 12.89 4.87
N THR A 419 20.06 11.59 4.53
CA THR A 419 20.68 10.56 5.36
C THR A 419 22.20 10.68 5.41
N THR A 420 22.79 10.41 6.58
CA THR A 420 24.24 10.29 6.76
C THR A 420 24.72 8.82 6.71
N LEU A 421 23.79 7.88 6.50
CA LEU A 421 24.07 6.45 6.47
C LEU A 421 24.96 6.10 5.27
N LYS A 422 26.17 5.65 5.56
CA LYS A 422 27.06 5.07 4.55
C LYS A 422 26.75 3.60 4.38
N LEU A 423 26.35 3.22 3.18
CA LEU A 423 25.98 1.84 2.85
C LEU A 423 27.18 1.09 2.29
N ASN A 424 27.48 -0.06 2.88
CA ASN A 424 28.46 -0.98 2.31
C ASN A 424 27.82 -1.77 1.16
N LEU A 425 28.07 -1.34 -0.08
CA LEU A 425 27.40 -1.90 -1.26
C LEU A 425 27.96 -3.28 -1.60
N LEU A 426 27.13 -4.32 -1.46
CA LEU A 426 27.45 -5.64 -2.00
C LEU A 426 27.32 -5.61 -3.52
N ASN A 427 28.29 -6.19 -4.21
CA ASN A 427 28.35 -6.20 -5.67
C ASN A 427 28.64 -7.62 -6.21
N PRO A 428 27.74 -8.59 -5.98
CA PRO A 428 27.91 -9.97 -6.47
C PRO A 428 28.01 -10.05 -8.01
N ALA A 429 27.38 -9.12 -8.73
CA ALA A 429 27.40 -9.05 -10.19
C ALA A 429 28.69 -8.43 -10.78
N LYS A 430 29.59 -7.90 -9.94
CA LYS A 430 30.84 -7.23 -10.34
C LYS A 430 30.63 -6.06 -11.32
N GLU A 431 29.54 -5.32 -11.15
CA GLU A 431 29.25 -4.11 -11.92
C GLU A 431 30.28 -3.02 -11.60
N THR A 432 30.68 -2.22 -12.59
CA THR A 432 31.47 -1.01 -12.37
C THR A 432 30.62 0.08 -11.69
N LEU A 433 31.26 1.09 -11.07
CA LEU A 433 30.54 2.21 -10.45
C LEU A 433 29.57 2.90 -11.42
N THR A 434 29.96 3.04 -12.69
CA THR A 434 29.08 3.57 -13.75
C THR A 434 27.86 2.68 -13.98
N GLU A 435 28.05 1.37 -14.12
CA GLU A 435 26.96 0.42 -14.32
C GLU A 435 26.00 0.39 -13.13
N LEU A 436 26.51 0.59 -11.91
CA LEU A 436 25.69 0.58 -10.70
C LEU A 436 24.65 1.70 -10.63
N TRP A 437 24.95 2.88 -11.16
CA TRP A 437 24.13 4.08 -10.93
C TRP A 437 23.64 4.74 -12.20
N THR A 438 24.46 4.85 -13.25
CA THR A 438 24.13 5.62 -14.45
C THR A 438 22.85 5.16 -15.18
N PRO A 439 22.53 3.85 -15.28
CA PRO A 439 21.27 3.39 -15.87
C PRO A 439 20.01 3.87 -15.13
N HIS A 440 20.14 4.20 -13.86
CA HIS A 440 19.03 4.50 -12.95
C HIS A 440 18.80 6.01 -12.74
N GLY A 441 19.44 6.85 -13.56
CA GLY A 441 19.34 8.31 -13.51
C GLY A 441 18.24 8.88 -14.39
N ASN A 442 17.43 9.78 -13.84
CA ASN A 442 16.47 10.60 -14.57
C ASN A 442 16.80 12.08 -14.40
N THR A 443 16.83 12.84 -15.50
CA THR A 443 17.17 14.27 -15.50
C THR A 443 15.95 15.10 -15.89
N THR A 444 15.60 16.06 -15.05
CA THR A 444 14.63 17.12 -15.33
C THR A 444 15.35 18.43 -15.64
N PHE A 445 14.73 19.25 -16.48
CA PHE A 445 15.23 20.57 -16.88
C PHE A 445 14.08 21.55 -16.85
N GLU A 446 14.26 22.67 -16.15
CA GLU A 446 13.34 23.79 -16.14
C GLU A 446 14.01 24.96 -16.87
N GLY A 447 13.32 25.47 -17.89
CA GLY A 447 13.84 26.54 -18.75
C GLY A 447 13.93 27.90 -18.05
N TYR A 448 14.41 28.90 -18.78
CA TYR A 448 14.57 30.26 -18.26
C TYR A 448 13.20 30.90 -17.96
N LEU A 449 12.83 30.99 -16.68
CA LEU A 449 11.61 31.62 -16.19
C LEU A 449 11.93 33.05 -15.71
N GLY A 450 12.15 33.96 -16.66
CA GLY A 450 12.34 35.39 -16.37
C GLY A 450 13.75 35.73 -15.87
N ASN A 451 13.86 36.32 -14.68
CA ASN A 451 15.15 36.75 -14.10
C ASN A 451 15.92 35.62 -13.41
N GLU A 452 15.33 34.42 -13.34
CA GLU A 452 15.95 33.21 -12.78
C GLU A 452 16.57 32.39 -13.92
N GLY A 453 17.82 31.96 -13.73
CA GLY A 453 18.54 31.11 -14.68
C GLY A 453 17.91 29.72 -14.80
N ALA A 454 18.19 29.00 -15.90
CA ALA A 454 17.71 27.63 -16.08
C ALA A 454 18.24 26.70 -14.99
N THR A 455 17.43 25.74 -14.56
CA THR A 455 17.80 24.72 -13.57
C THR A 455 17.75 23.33 -14.19
N LYS A 456 18.63 22.45 -13.71
CA LYS A 456 18.68 21.04 -14.12
C LYS A 456 18.79 20.21 -12.85
N SER A 457 17.99 19.16 -12.71
CA SER A 457 18.14 18.21 -11.61
C SER A 457 18.26 16.79 -12.17
N THR A 458 19.23 16.01 -11.68
CA THR A 458 19.33 14.58 -11.97
C THR A 458 19.07 13.81 -10.69
N THR A 459 18.12 12.87 -10.72
CA THR A 459 17.84 11.94 -9.62
C THR A 459 18.15 10.51 -10.04
N TYR A 460 19.02 9.84 -9.29
CA TYR A 460 19.33 8.43 -9.44
C TYR A 460 18.54 7.63 -8.41
N SER A 461 17.81 6.58 -8.82
CA SER A 461 17.04 5.76 -7.88
C SER A 461 17.18 4.26 -8.12
N ARG A 462 17.55 3.53 -7.06
CA ARG A 462 17.71 2.08 -7.11
C ARG A 462 17.21 1.44 -5.82
N TYR A 463 16.63 0.25 -5.91
CA TYR A 463 16.21 -0.49 -4.72
C TYR A 463 17.34 -1.37 -4.20
N ALA A 464 17.37 -1.59 -2.89
CA ALA A 464 18.33 -2.42 -2.20
C ALA A 464 17.67 -3.24 -1.09
N VAL A 465 18.27 -4.38 -0.75
CA VAL A 465 18.06 -5.01 0.56
C VAL A 465 19.16 -4.52 1.49
N VAL A 466 18.78 -3.83 2.56
CA VAL A 466 19.72 -3.36 3.59
C VAL A 466 19.64 -4.29 4.79
N ALA A 467 20.80 -4.64 5.34
CA ALA A 467 20.87 -5.50 6.51
C ALA A 467 22.00 -5.11 7.47
N TRP A 468 21.74 -5.33 8.75
CA TRP A 468 22.71 -5.17 9.86
C TRP A 468 22.42 -6.19 10.98
N PRO A 469 23.40 -6.48 11.85
CA PRO A 469 23.23 -7.42 12.96
C PRO A 469 22.16 -6.95 13.94
N ALA A 470 21.38 -7.89 14.46
CA ALA A 470 20.31 -7.64 15.42
C ALA A 470 20.86 -7.07 16.73
N SER A 471 22.11 -7.33 17.11
CA SER A 471 22.77 -6.82 18.32
C SER A 471 22.72 -5.28 18.44
N ARG A 472 22.92 -4.55 17.34
CA ARG A 472 22.77 -3.08 17.24
C ARG A 472 21.49 -2.64 16.54
N GLY A 473 20.65 -3.58 16.09
CA GLY A 473 19.52 -3.32 15.20
C GLY A 473 18.51 -2.30 15.75
N VAL A 474 18.27 -2.29 17.06
CA VAL A 474 17.38 -1.32 17.72
C VAL A 474 17.92 0.10 17.58
N GLU A 475 19.21 0.30 17.84
CA GLU A 475 19.86 1.61 17.83
C GLU A 475 19.96 2.15 16.39
N LEU A 476 20.37 1.29 15.45
CA LEU A 476 20.45 1.63 14.03
C LEU A 476 19.07 1.95 13.43
N ALA A 477 18.03 1.19 13.79
CA ALA A 477 16.67 1.47 13.32
C ALA A 477 16.13 2.80 13.89
N CYS A 478 16.37 3.10 15.18
CA CYS A 478 16.02 4.41 15.76
C CYS A 478 16.79 5.58 15.11
N GLU A 479 18.05 5.35 14.73
CA GLU A 479 18.90 6.41 14.16
C GLU A 479 18.57 6.69 12.69
N PHE A 480 18.40 5.66 11.87
CA PHE A 480 18.32 5.78 10.42
C PHE A 480 16.93 5.56 9.81
N ILE A 481 15.98 5.01 10.58
CA ILE A 481 14.60 4.78 10.14
C ILE A 481 13.64 5.65 10.95
N ASN A 482 13.31 5.22 12.18
CA ASN A 482 12.54 5.96 13.19
C ASN A 482 12.39 5.10 14.48
N VAL A 483 11.84 5.71 15.53
CA VAL A 483 11.55 5.04 16.82
C VAL A 483 10.58 3.85 16.69
N ASN A 484 9.66 3.86 15.71
CA ASN A 484 8.72 2.76 15.50
C ASN A 484 9.44 1.50 14.98
N ALA A 485 10.34 1.65 14.01
CA ALA A 485 11.18 0.57 13.50
C ALA A 485 12.12 0.04 14.60
N GLY A 486 12.67 0.94 15.43
CA GLY A 486 13.44 0.56 16.62
C GLY A 486 12.64 -0.28 17.62
N MET A 487 11.35 0.02 17.80
CA MET A 487 10.49 -0.77 18.68
C MET A 487 10.19 -2.16 18.12
N GLU A 488 9.92 -2.28 16.82
CA GLU A 488 9.78 -3.60 16.20
C GLU A 488 11.08 -4.40 16.31
N ALA A 489 12.24 -3.77 16.09
CA ALA A 489 13.54 -4.42 16.32
C ALA A 489 13.69 -4.92 17.77
N LEU A 490 13.28 -4.12 18.76
CA LEU A 490 13.38 -4.51 20.18
C LEU A 490 12.42 -5.66 20.51
N ARG A 491 11.25 -5.71 19.86
CA ARG A 491 10.27 -6.78 20.02
C ARG A 491 10.83 -8.14 19.60
N TYR A 492 11.65 -8.20 18.56
CA TYR A 492 12.31 -9.44 18.13
C TYR A 492 13.43 -9.91 19.06
N GLN A 493 13.92 -9.04 19.96
CA GLN A 493 14.94 -9.39 20.95
C GLN A 493 14.39 -9.94 22.28
N ARG A 494 13.10 -10.30 22.36
CA ARG A 494 12.52 -10.84 23.60
C ARG A 494 13.27 -12.12 24.04
N PRO A 495 13.58 -12.28 25.36
CA PRO A 495 13.19 -11.41 26.46
C PRO A 495 14.08 -10.16 26.60
N VAL A 496 13.45 -9.02 26.92
CA VAL A 496 14.14 -7.73 27.12
C VAL A 496 14.22 -7.42 28.61
N ASN A 497 15.43 -7.21 29.14
CA ASN A 497 15.63 -6.82 30.53
C ASN A 497 15.41 -5.29 30.74
N SER A 498 15.21 -4.87 31.99
CA SER A 498 14.91 -3.47 32.34
C SER A 498 16.03 -2.50 31.92
N ALA A 499 17.30 -2.91 31.91
CA ALA A 499 18.41 -2.03 31.52
C ALA A 499 18.41 -1.77 30.00
N THR A 500 18.16 -2.80 29.20
CA THR A 500 18.00 -2.65 27.74
C THR A 500 16.79 -1.81 27.41
N LEU A 501 15.65 -2.06 28.08
CA LEU A 501 14.42 -1.28 27.90
C LEU A 501 14.64 0.19 28.29
N ARG A 502 15.36 0.45 29.38
CA ARG A 502 15.70 1.80 29.80
C ARG A 502 16.52 2.55 28.75
N ARG A 503 17.58 1.92 28.22
CA ARG A 503 18.42 2.52 27.19
C ARG A 503 17.62 2.88 25.95
N PHE A 504 16.73 1.97 25.52
CA PHE A 504 15.82 2.23 24.40
C PHE A 504 14.90 3.43 24.68
N MET A 505 14.26 3.48 25.84
CA MET A 505 13.38 4.59 26.22
C MET A 505 14.14 5.92 26.27
N ASP A 506 15.36 5.94 26.81
CA ASP A 506 16.20 7.14 26.83
C ASP A 506 16.52 7.61 25.39
N THR A 507 16.84 6.69 24.46
CA THR A 507 17.02 7.02 23.03
C THR A 507 15.76 7.63 22.41
N VAL A 508 14.59 7.02 22.66
CA VAL A 508 13.30 7.53 22.17
C VAL A 508 13.04 8.94 22.70
N ILE A 509 13.27 9.17 23.99
CA ILE A 509 13.07 10.49 24.61
C ILE A 509 13.99 11.54 23.99
N THR A 510 15.27 11.22 23.75
CA THR A 510 16.19 12.13 23.08
C THR A 510 15.71 12.47 21.66
N LYS A 511 15.30 11.46 20.88
CA LYS A 511 14.81 11.67 19.49
C LYS A 511 13.53 12.51 19.45
N LEU A 512 12.58 12.27 20.34
CA LEU A 512 11.36 13.08 20.44
C LEU A 512 11.69 14.55 20.77
N ALA A 513 12.61 14.78 21.70
CA ALA A 513 13.04 16.13 22.08
C ALA A 513 13.83 16.86 20.97
N GLU A 514 14.55 16.13 20.12
CA GLU A 514 15.21 16.67 18.92
C GLU A 514 14.17 17.11 17.87
N GLU A 515 13.12 16.31 17.65
CA GLU A 515 12.06 16.61 16.67
C GLU A 515 11.07 17.68 17.12
N GLU A 516 10.85 17.86 18.42
CA GLU A 516 10.04 18.98 18.95
C GLU A 516 10.59 20.34 18.49
N LYS A 517 11.92 20.44 18.31
CA LYS A 517 12.59 21.65 17.82
C LYS A 517 12.59 21.80 16.30
N ALA A 518 12.13 20.78 15.56
CA ALA A 518 12.09 20.77 14.11
C ALA A 518 10.70 21.20 13.58
N TYR A 519 10.67 21.78 12.38
CA TYR A 519 9.43 22.16 11.71
C TYR A 519 8.46 20.97 11.56
N SER A 520 7.16 21.21 11.66
CA SER A 520 6.12 20.16 11.74
C SER A 520 6.16 19.12 10.60
N TRP A 521 6.53 19.53 9.38
CA TRP A 521 6.62 18.66 8.20
C TRP A 521 7.88 17.76 8.17
N ARG A 522 8.84 17.99 9.08
CA ARG A 522 10.05 17.15 9.24
C ARG A 522 9.92 16.11 10.35
N ARG A 523 8.80 16.04 11.08
CA ARG A 523 8.61 15.06 12.16
C ARG A 523 8.44 13.66 11.59
N THR A 524 9.32 12.74 11.96
CA THR A 524 9.34 11.34 11.48
C THR A 524 9.20 10.31 12.60
N ASN A 525 9.29 10.74 13.87
CA ASN A 525 9.23 9.90 15.06
C ASN A 525 7.89 9.98 15.80
N ASP A 526 6.79 10.26 15.10
CA ASP A 526 5.44 10.16 15.66
C ASP A 526 5.23 8.74 16.23
N ILE A 527 4.85 8.66 17.50
CA ILE A 527 4.70 7.38 18.19
C ILE A 527 3.40 6.70 17.77
N SER A 528 3.52 5.51 17.18
CA SER A 528 2.35 4.73 16.77
C SER A 528 1.64 4.04 17.94
N ILE A 529 0.35 3.72 17.77
CA ILE A 529 -0.39 2.91 18.75
C ILE A 529 0.23 1.51 18.91
N CYS A 530 0.74 0.93 17.83
CA CYS A 530 1.46 -0.35 17.87
C CYS A 530 2.72 -0.26 18.74
N PHE A 531 3.49 0.83 18.61
CA PHE A 531 4.63 1.11 19.48
C PHE A 531 4.20 1.14 20.95
N CYS A 532 3.16 1.92 21.28
CA CYS A 532 2.70 2.05 22.66
C CYS A 532 2.26 0.71 23.26
N ARG A 533 1.52 -0.08 22.48
CA ARG A 533 1.11 -1.43 22.90
C ARG A 533 2.31 -2.29 23.25
N THR A 534 3.27 -2.40 22.33
CA THR A 534 4.47 -3.22 22.54
C THR A 534 5.30 -2.73 23.72
N LEU A 535 5.47 -1.41 23.87
CA LEU A 535 6.21 -0.83 24.98
C LEU A 535 5.53 -1.14 26.32
N CYS A 536 4.21 -0.96 26.43
CA CYS A 536 3.48 -1.25 27.66
C CYS A 536 3.49 -2.74 28.03
N GLU A 537 3.41 -3.65 27.05
CA GLU A 537 3.63 -5.08 27.29
C GLU A 537 5.01 -5.32 27.93
N LEU A 538 6.07 -4.73 27.37
CA LEU A 538 7.43 -4.86 27.90
C LEU A 538 7.58 -4.22 29.29
N LEU A 539 6.89 -3.11 29.57
CA LEU A 539 6.88 -2.48 30.90
C LEU A 539 6.22 -3.39 31.95
N VAL A 540 5.11 -4.02 31.61
CA VAL A 540 4.41 -4.98 32.47
C VAL A 540 5.26 -6.24 32.68
N GLU A 541 5.93 -6.74 31.64
CA GLU A 541 6.86 -7.87 31.73
C GLU A 541 8.07 -7.54 32.63
N ALA A 542 8.65 -6.34 32.48
CA ALA A 542 9.82 -5.90 33.24
C ALA A 542 9.52 -5.62 34.73
N ARG A 543 8.26 -5.30 35.07
CA ARG A 543 7.82 -4.94 36.44
C ARG A 543 8.67 -3.86 37.12
N ASP A 544 9.19 -2.92 36.33
CA ASP A 544 10.02 -1.81 36.83
C ASP A 544 9.19 -0.52 36.88
N LEU A 545 8.87 -0.09 38.10
CA LEU A 545 8.11 1.14 38.36
C LEU A 545 8.78 2.38 37.75
N THR A 546 10.11 2.44 37.77
CA THR A 546 10.86 3.61 37.27
C THR A 546 10.62 3.79 35.77
N LEU A 547 10.54 2.69 35.03
CA LEU A 547 10.27 2.72 33.58
C LEU A 547 8.82 3.11 33.29
N VAL A 548 7.86 2.63 34.08
CA VAL A 548 6.46 3.05 33.94
C VAL A 548 6.32 4.56 34.15
N LEU A 549 6.93 5.11 35.21
CA LEU A 549 6.91 6.55 35.46
C LEU A 549 7.60 7.35 34.34
N LEU A 550 8.70 6.82 33.79
CA LEU A 550 9.40 7.43 32.65
C LEU A 550 8.53 7.48 31.39
N PHE A 551 7.77 6.41 31.13
CA PHE A 551 6.84 6.29 30.01
C PHE A 551 5.75 7.37 30.05
N PHE A 552 5.02 7.47 31.18
CA PHE A 552 3.96 8.48 31.34
C PHE A 552 4.50 9.91 31.22
N LYS A 553 5.70 10.16 31.75
CA LYS A 553 6.28 11.50 31.78
C LYS A 553 6.71 12.02 30.41
N ASN A 554 7.36 11.18 29.59
CA ASN A 554 8.06 11.66 28.39
C ASN A 554 7.57 11.02 27.09
N ILE A 555 7.15 9.74 27.10
CA ILE A 555 6.85 8.99 25.87
C ILE A 555 5.37 9.10 25.54
N LEU A 556 4.48 8.88 26.51
CA LEU A 556 3.03 8.89 26.26
C LEU A 556 2.52 10.25 25.75
N LYS A 557 3.23 11.34 26.06
CA LYS A 557 2.96 12.69 25.54
C LYS A 557 3.16 12.81 24.03
N GLY A 558 4.10 12.04 23.45
CA GLY A 558 4.40 12.05 22.02
C GLY A 558 3.40 11.24 21.16
N VAL A 559 2.37 10.67 21.76
CA VAL A 559 1.39 9.81 21.07
C VAL A 559 0.23 10.66 20.58
N ARG A 560 0.07 10.76 19.25
CA ARG A 560 -1.07 11.47 18.65
C ARG A 560 -2.32 10.60 18.66
N VAL A 561 -3.40 11.09 19.28
CA VAL A 561 -4.66 10.37 19.41
C VAL A 561 -5.84 11.19 18.86
N ASP A 562 -5.85 11.30 17.54
CA ASP A 562 -6.80 12.08 16.72
C ASP A 562 -8.16 11.39 16.50
N THR A 563 -8.25 10.07 16.68
CA THR A 563 -9.45 9.28 16.38
C THR A 563 -9.92 8.46 17.57
N ASP A 564 -11.23 8.23 17.64
CA ASP A 564 -11.86 7.45 18.71
C ASP A 564 -11.33 6.00 18.76
N ASP A 565 -11.03 5.39 17.61
CA ASP A 565 -10.43 4.04 17.53
C ASP A 565 -9.02 3.99 18.13
N LYS A 566 -8.19 5.01 17.87
CA LYS A 566 -6.87 5.13 18.51
C LYS A 566 -7.01 5.36 20.02
N LYS A 567 -7.99 6.16 20.47
CA LYS A 567 -8.29 6.38 21.90
C LYS A 567 -8.66 5.05 22.58
N ASP A 568 -9.51 4.25 21.96
CA ASP A 568 -9.89 2.92 22.48
C ASP A 568 -8.69 1.98 22.60
N LYS A 569 -7.90 1.86 21.52
CA LYS A 569 -6.72 0.98 21.51
C LYS A 569 -5.69 1.39 22.55
N LEU A 570 -5.44 2.69 22.72
CA LEU A 570 -4.51 3.18 23.73
C LEU A 570 -5.05 2.98 25.16
N ALA A 571 -6.34 3.21 25.39
CA ALA A 571 -6.97 3.01 26.69
C ALA A 571 -6.81 1.57 27.18
N VAL A 572 -7.03 0.57 26.31
CA VAL A 572 -6.84 -0.86 26.64
C VAL A 572 -5.44 -1.12 27.20
N VAL A 573 -4.42 -0.60 26.51
CA VAL A 573 -3.01 -0.81 26.88
C VAL A 573 -2.68 -0.09 28.21
N ILE A 574 -3.19 1.12 28.42
CA ILE A 574 -3.00 1.87 29.67
C ILE A 574 -3.71 1.18 30.85
N ILE A 575 -4.90 0.62 30.63
CA ILE A 575 -5.64 -0.17 31.63
C ILE A 575 -4.79 -1.35 32.10
N ASP A 576 -4.07 -2.01 31.20
CA ASP A 576 -3.23 -3.15 31.57
C ASP A 576 -2.08 -2.75 32.51
N ILE A 577 -1.49 -1.56 32.34
CA ILE A 577 -0.54 -1.01 33.32
C ILE A 577 -1.25 -0.80 34.67
N ALA A 578 -2.40 -0.13 34.69
CA ALA A 578 -3.15 0.15 35.92
C ALA A 578 -3.60 -1.12 36.67
N ARG A 579 -3.70 -2.27 35.99
CA ARG A 579 -4.04 -3.57 36.59
C ARG A 579 -2.83 -4.31 37.16
N ASN A 580 -1.62 -4.04 36.64
CA ASN A 580 -0.40 -4.77 37.00
C ASN A 580 0.48 -4.03 38.02
N PHE A 581 0.24 -2.73 38.26
CA PHE A 581 0.97 -1.91 39.23
C PHE A 581 0.02 -1.38 40.31
N ASP A 582 0.53 -1.16 41.54
CA ASP A 582 -0.26 -0.56 42.61
C ASP A 582 -0.58 0.90 42.29
N TRP A 583 -1.84 1.28 42.46
CA TRP A 583 -2.30 2.65 42.20
C TRP A 583 -1.59 3.67 43.10
N ALA A 584 -1.15 3.27 44.31
CA ALA A 584 -0.37 4.15 45.18
C ALA A 584 0.95 4.62 44.54
N ASP A 585 1.54 3.80 43.67
CA ASP A 585 2.82 4.06 43.05
C ASP A 585 2.71 4.77 41.69
N VAL A 586 1.65 4.46 40.92
CA VAL A 586 1.48 4.99 39.55
C VAL A 586 0.39 6.06 39.42
N GLY A 587 -0.49 6.19 40.42
CA GLY A 587 -1.69 7.03 40.34
C GLY A 587 -1.39 8.50 40.05
N ASP A 588 -0.36 9.06 40.69
CA ASP A 588 0.07 10.45 40.47
C ASP A 588 0.53 10.69 39.03
N ALA A 589 1.21 9.73 38.41
CA ALA A 589 1.66 9.84 37.02
C ALA A 589 0.49 9.79 36.03
N PHE A 590 -0.49 8.92 36.29
CA PHE A 590 -1.73 8.86 35.51
C PHE A 590 -2.49 10.18 35.60
N LEU A 591 -2.75 10.65 36.83
CA LEU A 591 -3.50 11.88 37.05
C LEU A 591 -2.78 13.07 36.41
N LYS A 592 -1.47 13.21 36.63
CA LYS A 592 -0.69 14.29 36.03
C LYS A 592 -0.77 14.29 34.50
N TYR A 593 -0.71 13.13 33.84
CA TYR A 593 -0.85 13.05 32.39
C TYR A 593 -2.22 13.57 31.92
N PHE A 594 -3.31 13.17 32.59
CA PHE A 594 -4.65 13.61 32.20
C PHE A 594 -5.03 15.00 32.70
N SER A 595 -4.33 15.57 33.69
CA SER A 595 -4.56 16.92 34.20
C SER A 595 -3.74 17.98 33.46
N ASN A 596 -2.72 17.59 32.69
CA ASN A 596 -1.80 18.52 32.05
C ASN A 596 -2.50 19.29 30.92
N LYS A 597 -2.99 20.48 31.24
CA LYS A 597 -3.09 21.57 30.26
C LYS A 597 -1.66 21.97 29.96
N ASP A 598 -1.00 21.34 29.00
CA ASP A 598 0.29 21.88 28.57
C ASP A 598 0.04 23.28 28.02
N ASP A 599 0.80 24.24 28.55
CA ASP A 599 1.02 25.60 28.09
C ASP A 599 1.56 25.60 26.65
N THR A 600 0.79 25.11 25.68
CA THR A 600 1.07 25.27 24.24
C THR A 600 0.29 26.46 23.69
N SER A 601 0.33 27.57 24.41
CA SER A 601 -0.05 28.89 23.92
C SER A 601 1.22 29.76 23.91
N ASP A 602 2.17 29.42 23.04
CA ASP A 602 3.35 30.26 22.75
C ASP A 602 3.92 29.92 21.36
N ASP A 603 3.04 29.71 20.36
CA ASP A 603 3.43 29.82 18.94
C ASP A 603 2.58 30.93 18.30
N ASP A 604 3.00 32.17 18.57
CA ASP A 604 2.73 33.33 17.73
C ASP A 604 3.35 33.07 16.34
N ASP A 605 2.63 32.40 15.44
CA ASP A 605 2.91 32.50 14.00
C ASP A 605 2.08 33.63 13.40
N MET A 606 2.58 34.85 13.62
CA MET A 606 2.22 36.04 12.89
C MET A 606 2.65 35.88 11.43
N CYS A 607 1.71 35.55 10.53
CA CYS A 607 1.79 36.01 9.14
C CYS A 607 0.42 36.11 8.42
N CYS A 608 0.16 37.36 7.98
CA CYS A 608 -0.68 37.80 6.86
C CYS A 608 -2.21 37.87 7.08
N GLY A 609 -2.68 39.10 7.26
CA GLY A 609 -4.06 39.42 7.63
C GLY A 609 -5.11 39.27 6.54
N SER A 610 -6.32 38.98 7.00
CA SER A 610 -7.60 39.47 6.48
C SER A 610 -8.67 39.12 7.50
N ASP A 611 -9.38 40.15 7.97
CA ASP A 611 -10.66 40.16 8.69
C ASP A 611 -10.81 39.27 9.93
N GLU A 612 -10.99 39.94 11.07
CA GLU A 612 -11.31 39.39 12.39
C GLU A 612 -12.59 38.54 12.36
N GLU A 613 -12.47 37.26 11.99
CA GLU A 613 -13.35 36.21 12.50
C GLU A 613 -12.63 35.55 13.68
N GLU A 614 -13.18 35.78 14.87
CA GLU A 614 -12.81 35.17 16.14
C GLU A 614 -12.71 33.65 15.97
N ILE A 615 -11.48 33.13 15.80
CA ILE A 615 -11.20 31.69 15.76
C ILE A 615 -11.55 31.15 17.14
N ILE A 616 -12.69 30.46 17.23
CA ILE A 616 -13.09 29.72 18.43
C ILE A 616 -12.04 28.63 18.63
N GLU A 617 -11.14 28.80 19.60
CA GLU A 617 -10.31 27.69 20.08
C GLU A 617 -11.24 26.56 20.56
N GLU A 618 -11.35 25.51 19.75
CA GLU A 618 -12.01 24.26 20.14
C GLU A 618 -11.24 23.69 21.34
N THR A 619 -11.77 23.83 22.55
CA THR A 619 -11.18 23.17 23.73
C THR A 619 -11.22 21.65 23.51
N ASP A 620 -10.05 21.04 23.38
CA ASP A 620 -9.89 19.61 23.10
C ASP A 620 -10.37 18.75 24.29
N ASP A 621 -11.42 17.94 24.07
CA ASP A 621 -11.96 17.03 25.07
C ASP A 621 -11.13 15.74 25.24
N THR A 622 -10.00 15.62 24.53
CA THR A 622 -9.23 14.38 24.38
C THR A 622 -8.79 13.76 25.70
N TYR A 623 -8.24 14.52 26.65
CA TYR A 623 -7.77 13.97 27.93
C TYR A 623 -8.92 13.46 28.81
N MET A 624 -10.01 14.23 28.92
CA MET A 624 -11.22 13.81 29.64
C MET A 624 -11.82 12.55 29.00
N ASN A 625 -11.90 12.52 27.67
CA ASN A 625 -12.42 11.40 26.90
C ASN A 625 -11.57 10.13 27.12
N MET A 626 -10.24 10.25 27.07
CA MET A 626 -9.33 9.15 27.32
C MET A 626 -9.41 8.64 28.76
N ALA A 627 -9.45 9.54 29.75
CA ALA A 627 -9.64 9.18 31.15
C ALA A 627 -10.94 8.41 31.37
N LEU A 628 -12.06 8.84 30.76
CA LEU A 628 -13.35 8.16 30.85
C LEU A 628 -13.36 6.78 30.17
N ARG A 629 -12.63 6.60 29.07
CA ARG A 629 -12.45 5.28 28.43
C ARG A 629 -11.64 4.32 29.31
N ILE A 630 -10.61 4.82 30.00
CA ILE A 630 -9.84 4.02 30.97
C ILE A 630 -10.72 3.65 32.16
N VAL A 631 -11.50 4.61 32.70
CA VAL A 631 -12.51 4.34 33.74
C VAL A 631 -13.49 3.26 33.29
N ASP A 632 -13.88 3.24 32.00
CA ASP A 632 -14.81 2.25 31.46
C ASP A 632 -14.30 0.81 31.51
N GLY A 633 -12.99 0.62 31.36
CA GLY A 633 -12.35 -0.70 31.41
C GLY A 633 -11.80 -1.11 32.78
N LEU A 634 -11.83 -0.22 33.79
CA LEU A 634 -11.35 -0.52 35.13
C LEU A 634 -12.43 -1.13 36.03
N GLY A 635 -12.02 -2.08 36.88
CA GLY A 635 -12.86 -2.62 37.94
C GLY A 635 -13.17 -1.57 39.03
N ALA A 636 -14.08 -1.91 39.94
CA ALA A 636 -14.33 -1.06 41.10
C ALA A 636 -13.08 -0.97 42.00
N GLY A 637 -12.63 0.26 42.28
CA GLY A 637 -11.44 0.50 43.10
C GLY A 637 -10.99 1.97 43.08
N ILE A 638 -9.90 2.25 43.79
CA ILE A 638 -9.35 3.59 44.00
C ILE A 638 -8.96 4.25 42.66
N ALA A 639 -8.33 3.49 41.76
CA ALA A 639 -7.92 3.97 40.43
C ALA A 639 -9.10 4.52 39.61
N ARG A 640 -10.21 3.78 39.57
CA ARG A 640 -11.42 4.19 38.84
C ARG A 640 -12.03 5.45 39.44
N GLN A 641 -12.06 5.55 40.77
CA GLN A 641 -12.62 6.72 41.45
C GLN A 641 -11.77 7.97 41.23
N ALA A 642 -10.44 7.85 41.35
CA ALA A 642 -9.51 8.96 41.14
C ALA A 642 -9.54 9.49 39.70
N LEU A 643 -9.52 8.60 38.70
CA LEU A 643 -9.61 9.00 37.29
C LEU A 643 -10.97 9.63 36.94
N LEU A 644 -12.06 9.11 37.50
CA LEU A 644 -13.38 9.70 37.33
C LEU A 644 -13.46 11.10 37.94
N GLN A 645 -12.92 11.28 39.15
CA GLN A 645 -12.84 12.59 39.81
C GLN A 645 -12.08 13.60 38.93
N ASN A 646 -10.92 13.20 38.40
CA ASN A 646 -10.13 14.05 37.50
C ASN A 646 -10.89 14.40 36.19
N ALA A 647 -11.61 13.44 35.60
CA ALA A 647 -12.42 13.70 34.42
C ALA A 647 -13.59 14.68 34.72
N VAL A 648 -14.19 14.58 35.90
CA VAL A 648 -15.26 15.48 36.37
C VAL A 648 -14.72 16.89 36.62
N GLU A 649 -13.53 17.00 37.21
CA GLU A 649 -12.84 18.29 37.38
C GLU A 649 -12.55 18.94 36.03
N GLN A 650 -12.06 18.19 35.04
CA GLN A 650 -11.89 18.71 33.67
C GLN A 650 -13.21 19.17 33.05
N ALA A 651 -14.25 18.34 33.13
CA ALA A 651 -15.59 18.68 32.65
C ALA A 651 -16.11 19.97 33.28
N SER A 652 -15.79 20.22 34.56
CA SER A 652 -16.17 21.45 35.26
C SER A 652 -15.53 22.71 34.67
N THR A 653 -14.35 22.60 34.05
CA THR A 653 -13.63 23.73 33.43
C THR A 653 -14.09 24.04 32.01
N PHE A 654 -14.73 23.10 31.29
CA PHE A 654 -15.15 23.32 29.91
C PHE A 654 -16.31 24.33 29.80
N ARG A 655 -16.34 25.07 28.68
CA ARG A 655 -17.53 25.84 28.29
C ARG A 655 -18.71 24.87 28.11
N GLN A 656 -19.92 25.32 28.47
CA GLN A 656 -21.10 24.46 28.45
C GLN A 656 -21.40 23.92 27.04
N GLU A 657 -21.22 24.73 26.00
CA GLU A 657 -21.38 24.34 24.59
C GLU A 657 -20.46 23.19 24.20
N ASN A 658 -19.16 23.31 24.53
CA ASN A 658 -18.14 22.31 24.20
C ASN A 658 -18.37 21.00 24.97
N LEU A 659 -18.79 21.08 26.23
CA LEU A 659 -19.11 19.89 27.01
C LEU A 659 -20.38 19.18 26.49
N CYS A 660 -21.38 19.92 26.03
CA CYS A 660 -22.60 19.35 25.45
C CYS A 660 -22.35 18.67 24.09
N SER A 661 -21.40 19.18 23.30
CA SER A 661 -21.01 18.60 22.01
C SER A 661 -19.97 17.48 22.13
N SER A 662 -19.32 17.33 23.29
CA SER A 662 -18.33 16.30 23.56
C SER A 662 -18.89 14.89 23.33
N LYS A 663 -18.14 14.05 22.61
CA LYS A 663 -18.47 12.63 22.42
C LYS A 663 -18.39 11.83 23.72
N ALA A 664 -17.62 12.31 24.69
CA ALA A 664 -17.43 11.66 25.98
C ALA A 664 -18.61 11.86 26.95
N ILE A 665 -19.59 12.72 26.61
CA ILE A 665 -20.72 13.06 27.49
C ILE A 665 -21.51 11.81 27.95
N ARG A 666 -21.63 10.80 27.09
CA ARG A 666 -22.32 9.54 27.41
C ARG A 666 -21.56 8.72 28.45
N LEU A 667 -20.24 8.58 28.28
CA LEU A 667 -19.37 7.89 29.24
C LEU A 667 -19.29 8.64 30.56
N LEU A 668 -19.24 9.97 30.54
CA LEU A 668 -19.28 10.80 31.73
C LEU A 668 -20.54 10.49 32.55
N TRP A 669 -21.71 10.54 31.94
CA TRP A 669 -22.97 10.26 32.65
C TRP A 669 -23.11 8.80 33.09
N LYS A 670 -22.63 7.84 32.30
CA LYS A 670 -22.58 6.42 32.70
C LYS A 670 -21.89 6.27 34.06
N TRP A 671 -20.69 6.84 34.19
CA TRP A 671 -19.87 6.65 35.38
C TRP A 671 -20.24 7.56 36.55
N VAL A 672 -20.65 8.80 36.29
CA VAL A 672 -21.16 9.71 37.32
C VAL A 672 -22.38 9.09 38.04
N LEU A 673 -23.27 8.41 37.31
CA LEU A 673 -24.43 7.76 37.92
C LEU A 673 -24.09 6.48 38.69
N GLN A 674 -23.07 5.75 38.25
CA GLN A 674 -22.66 4.48 38.84
C GLN A 674 -21.67 4.62 40.01
N CYS A 675 -20.97 5.74 40.13
CA CYS A 675 -19.92 5.90 41.14
C CYS A 675 -20.43 5.98 42.59
N GLY A 676 -21.70 6.36 42.78
CA GLY A 676 -22.31 6.50 44.11
C GLY A 676 -21.83 7.71 44.91
N ASP A 677 -20.90 8.51 44.38
CA ASP A 677 -20.40 9.73 45.02
C ASP A 677 -21.33 10.91 44.72
N LYS A 678 -21.95 11.45 45.77
CA LYS A 678 -22.87 12.58 45.66
C LYS A 678 -22.18 13.86 45.17
N THR A 679 -20.93 14.08 45.56
CA THR A 679 -20.20 15.31 45.22
C THR A 679 -19.85 15.35 43.72
N ILE A 680 -19.41 14.21 43.17
CA ILE A 680 -19.17 14.03 41.73
C ILE A 680 -20.46 14.27 40.95
N PHE A 681 -21.56 13.66 41.39
CA PHE A 681 -22.87 13.82 40.75
C PHE A 681 -23.33 15.28 40.76
N ASP A 682 -23.32 15.92 41.92
CA ASP A 682 -23.81 17.29 42.08
C ASP A 682 -22.98 18.29 41.26
N THR A 683 -21.66 18.09 41.18
CA THR A 683 -20.75 18.94 40.36
C THR A 683 -21.17 18.94 38.89
N VAL A 684 -21.36 17.76 38.30
CA VAL A 684 -21.75 17.64 36.88
C VAL A 684 -23.19 18.10 36.67
N ALA A 685 -24.11 17.68 37.54
CA ALA A 685 -25.52 18.02 37.41
C ALA A 685 -25.78 19.54 37.52
N ASN A 686 -25.11 20.24 38.44
CA ASN A 686 -25.28 21.68 38.61
C ASN A 686 -24.81 22.46 37.39
N LYS A 687 -23.74 22.04 36.72
CA LYS A 687 -23.28 22.67 35.47
C LYS A 687 -24.34 22.62 34.37
N PHE A 688 -25.06 21.50 34.25
CA PHE A 688 -26.13 21.34 33.27
C PHE A 688 -27.45 22.00 33.69
N LYS A 689 -27.70 22.20 34.99
CA LYS A 689 -28.83 23.01 35.47
C LYS A 689 -28.74 24.46 35.03
N GLU A 690 -27.54 24.98 34.77
CA GLU A 690 -27.31 26.35 34.31
C GLU A 690 -27.17 26.46 32.78
N THR A 691 -27.09 25.32 32.08
CA THR A 691 -26.86 25.28 30.63
C THR A 691 -28.08 25.73 29.83
N GLU A 692 -27.88 26.36 28.67
CA GLU A 692 -28.96 26.77 27.78
C GLU A 692 -29.82 25.56 27.33
N PRO A 693 -31.16 25.62 27.44
CA PRO A 693 -32.02 24.49 27.11
C PRO A 693 -31.86 23.93 25.70
N ARG A 694 -31.47 24.78 24.72
CA ARG A 694 -31.24 24.36 23.33
C ARG A 694 -30.09 23.35 23.18
N LEU A 695 -29.13 23.34 24.11
CA LEU A 695 -27.93 22.49 24.09
C LEU A 695 -28.10 21.19 24.89
N LEU A 696 -29.18 21.05 25.67
CA LEU A 696 -29.33 19.95 26.63
C LEU A 696 -29.66 18.59 26.01
N GLN A 697 -30.01 18.51 24.72
CA GLN A 697 -30.41 17.25 24.09
C GLN A 697 -29.36 16.12 24.25
N PRO A 698 -28.07 16.31 23.91
CA PRO A 698 -27.06 15.24 24.04
C PRO A 698 -26.83 14.83 25.50
N VAL A 699 -26.94 15.78 26.42
CA VAL A 699 -26.81 15.57 27.87
C VAL A 699 -27.92 14.67 28.37
N ILE A 700 -29.17 14.97 27.99
CA ILE A 700 -30.35 14.20 28.39
C ILE A 700 -30.30 12.80 27.80
N GLU A 701 -29.93 12.65 26.53
CA GLU A 701 -29.71 11.34 25.92
C GLU A 701 -28.65 10.52 26.68
N GLY A 702 -27.56 11.17 27.10
CA GLY A 702 -26.46 10.55 27.84
C GLY A 702 -26.90 9.93 29.16
N PHE A 703 -27.51 10.71 30.06
CA PHE A 703 -27.97 10.16 31.35
C PHE A 703 -29.22 9.28 31.20
N SER A 704 -30.04 9.51 30.18
CA SER A 704 -31.25 8.71 29.93
C SER A 704 -30.94 7.24 29.70
N GLN A 705 -29.80 6.88 29.11
CA GLN A 705 -29.44 5.47 28.93
C GLN A 705 -29.17 4.73 30.25
N HIS A 706 -28.85 5.46 31.32
CA HIS A 706 -28.37 4.89 32.57
C HIS A 706 -29.28 5.16 33.78
N ILE A 707 -30.32 5.98 33.63
CA ILE A 707 -31.25 6.34 34.72
C ILE A 707 -32.25 5.23 35.07
N GLY A 708 -32.37 4.17 34.26
CA GLY A 708 -33.40 3.13 34.44
C GLY A 708 -33.31 2.35 35.76
N SER A 709 -32.14 2.35 36.41
CA SER A 709 -31.89 1.71 37.69
C SER A 709 -32.11 2.60 38.92
N ILE A 710 -32.40 3.90 38.73
CA ILE A 710 -32.54 4.88 39.82
C ILE A 710 -34.02 5.07 40.16
N ASP A 711 -34.35 4.99 41.46
CA ASP A 711 -35.71 5.24 41.95
C ASP A 711 -36.12 6.70 41.70
N ALA A 712 -37.38 6.93 41.32
CA ALA A 712 -37.95 8.26 41.18
C ALA A 712 -37.93 9.07 42.51
N ALA A 713 -37.84 8.39 43.66
CA ALA A 713 -37.68 9.01 44.96
C ALA A 713 -36.22 9.43 45.28
N ASP A 714 -35.24 9.03 44.48
CA ASP A 714 -33.82 9.39 44.66
C ASP A 714 -33.60 10.88 44.32
N GLU A 715 -32.81 11.59 45.13
CA GLU A 715 -32.46 13.00 44.88
C GLU A 715 -31.78 13.20 43.53
N ARG A 716 -30.98 12.23 43.08
CA ARG A 716 -30.31 12.26 41.77
C ARG A 716 -31.32 12.24 40.63
N TYR A 717 -32.39 11.45 40.76
CA TYR A 717 -33.47 11.42 39.77
C TYR A 717 -34.14 12.79 39.67
N ARG A 718 -34.45 13.42 40.80
CA ARG A 718 -35.06 14.77 40.83
C ARG A 718 -34.16 15.82 40.17
N ALA A 719 -32.85 15.77 40.42
CA ALA A 719 -31.90 16.68 39.78
C ALA A 719 -31.88 16.50 38.25
N LEU A 720 -31.84 15.27 37.75
CA LEU A 720 -31.88 15.01 36.30
C LEU A 720 -33.23 15.38 35.68
N ALA A 721 -34.34 15.13 36.39
CA ALA A 721 -35.66 15.53 35.96
C ALA A 721 -35.76 17.06 35.81
N SER A 722 -35.18 17.84 36.72
CA SER A 722 -35.16 19.31 36.61
C SER A 722 -34.43 19.83 35.35
N ILE A 723 -33.36 19.13 34.93
CA ILE A 723 -32.65 19.45 33.68
C ILE A 723 -33.54 19.13 32.47
N ALA A 724 -34.20 17.97 32.49
CA ALA A 724 -35.13 17.57 31.44
C ALA A 724 -36.35 18.51 31.34
N GLU A 725 -36.88 18.98 32.47
CA GLU A 725 -38.00 19.93 32.52
C GLU A 725 -37.67 21.25 31.79
N ARG A 726 -36.48 21.83 32.02
CA ARG A 726 -36.02 23.03 31.29
C ARG A 726 -35.99 22.82 29.77
N ARG A 727 -35.57 21.63 29.32
CA ARG A 727 -35.61 21.26 27.90
C ARG A 727 -37.04 21.14 27.39
N ILE A 728 -37.94 20.50 28.16
CA ILE A 728 -39.35 20.35 27.79
C ILE A 728 -40.03 21.73 27.67
N GLU A 729 -39.81 22.64 28.62
CA GLU A 729 -40.35 24.00 28.58
C GLU A 729 -39.89 24.75 27.32
N TRP A 730 -38.59 24.67 27.01
CA TRP A 730 -38.04 25.25 25.80
C TRP A 730 -38.63 24.62 24.53
N LEU A 731 -38.71 23.28 24.45
CA LEU A 731 -39.34 22.58 23.33
C LEU A 731 -40.79 23.02 23.13
N ASN A 732 -41.57 23.17 24.22
CA ASN A 732 -42.95 23.62 24.14
C ASN A 732 -43.06 25.05 23.59
N SER A 733 -42.13 25.94 23.96
CA SER A 733 -42.07 27.30 23.41
C SER A 733 -41.74 27.30 21.91
N GLU A 734 -40.81 26.44 21.47
CA GLU A 734 -40.45 26.27 20.06
C GLU A 734 -41.58 25.63 19.25
N LEU A 735 -42.30 24.65 19.82
CA LEU A 735 -43.46 24.03 19.19
C LEU A 735 -44.59 25.02 18.94
N GLN A 736 -44.81 25.98 19.85
CA GLN A 736 -45.77 27.07 19.64
C GLN A 736 -45.31 28.01 18.51
N ALA A 737 -44.02 28.33 18.45
CA ALA A 737 -43.45 29.20 17.41
C ALA A 737 -43.50 28.55 16.02
N LEU A 738 -43.13 27.27 15.92
CA LEU A 738 -43.04 26.49 14.68
C LEU A 738 -44.40 25.95 14.21
N GLY A 739 -45.39 25.82 15.11
CA GLY A 739 -46.71 25.26 14.84
C GLY A 739 -47.65 26.13 13.98
N LYS A 740 -47.14 27.23 13.41
CA LYS A 740 -47.92 28.13 12.56
C LYS A 740 -48.22 27.48 11.19
N PRO A 741 -49.40 27.75 10.59
CA PRO A 741 -49.71 27.28 9.24
C PRO A 741 -48.78 27.89 8.20
N PHE A 742 -48.70 27.25 7.02
CA PHE A 742 -47.85 27.71 5.92
C PHE A 742 -48.10 29.18 5.57
N SER A 743 -47.01 29.96 5.52
CA SER A 743 -46.99 31.33 5.01
C SER A 743 -45.77 31.51 4.11
N TRP A 744 -45.90 32.40 3.12
CA TRP A 744 -44.77 32.86 2.30
C TRP A 744 -43.92 33.92 3.03
N GLU A 745 -44.38 34.40 4.18
CA GLU A 745 -43.62 35.29 5.04
C GLU A 745 -42.49 34.53 5.72
N MET A 746 -41.28 35.09 5.64
CA MET A 746 -40.10 34.61 6.36
C MET A 746 -39.66 35.75 7.30
N PRO A 747 -40.30 35.92 8.47
CA PRO A 747 -40.22 37.17 9.26
C PRO A 747 -38.79 37.56 9.66
N ASN A 748 -37.93 36.55 9.84
CA ASN A 748 -36.53 36.71 10.25
C ASN A 748 -35.54 36.59 9.07
N ALA A 749 -36.03 36.59 7.82
CA ALA A 749 -35.17 36.52 6.63
C ALA A 749 -34.13 37.64 6.65
N HIS A 750 -32.88 37.28 6.38
CA HIS A 750 -31.78 38.23 6.28
C HIS A 750 -31.22 38.21 4.85
N PHE A 751 -31.12 39.38 4.24
CA PHE A 751 -30.55 39.57 2.91
C PHE A 751 -29.70 40.84 2.93
N PRO A 752 -28.38 40.72 3.14
CA PRO A 752 -27.53 41.86 3.50
C PRO A 752 -27.36 42.89 2.38
N ASP A 753 -27.49 42.47 1.11
CA ASP A 753 -27.18 43.31 -0.05
C ASP A 753 -28.29 44.29 -0.47
N ASN A 754 -29.54 44.05 -0.06
CA ASN A 754 -30.64 44.96 -0.42
C ASN A 754 -31.82 44.90 0.55
N ALA A 755 -32.11 46.03 1.22
CA ALA A 755 -33.19 46.14 2.20
C ALA A 755 -34.60 45.90 1.61
N ARG A 756 -34.84 46.23 0.33
CA ARG A 756 -36.13 45.97 -0.32
C ARG A 756 -36.33 44.48 -0.64
N VAL A 757 -35.25 43.79 -1.02
CA VAL A 757 -35.28 42.33 -1.17
C VAL A 757 -35.50 41.65 0.18
N GLN A 758 -34.82 42.11 1.24
CA GLN A 758 -35.06 41.62 2.59
C GLN A 758 -36.51 41.84 3.04
N ALA A 759 -37.07 43.03 2.83
CA ALA A 759 -38.46 43.34 3.15
C ALA A 759 -39.44 42.46 2.36
N PHE A 760 -39.17 42.19 1.08
CA PHE A 760 -39.96 41.24 0.29
C PHE A 760 -39.90 39.83 0.88
N LEU A 761 -38.72 39.34 1.27
CA LEU A 761 -38.56 38.02 1.89
C LEU A 761 -39.36 37.90 3.19
N ARG A 762 -39.41 38.98 3.98
CA ARG A 762 -40.21 39.06 5.21
C ARG A 762 -41.71 39.21 4.97
N GLY A 763 -42.13 39.75 3.83
CA GLY A 763 -43.55 39.97 3.47
C GLY A 763 -44.23 38.76 2.80
N PRO A 764 -45.53 38.87 2.46
CA PRO A 764 -46.33 37.74 1.95
C PRO A 764 -46.13 37.44 0.46
N GLY A 765 -45.38 38.26 -0.27
CA GLY A 765 -45.19 38.12 -1.71
C GLY A 765 -44.47 36.83 -2.09
N VAL A 766 -44.89 36.17 -3.18
CA VAL A 766 -44.30 34.91 -3.65
C VAL A 766 -43.09 35.14 -4.55
N SER A 767 -43.17 36.18 -5.39
CA SER A 767 -42.12 36.56 -6.34
C SER A 767 -41.96 38.07 -6.42
N MET A 768 -40.74 38.56 -6.69
CA MET A 768 -40.47 39.95 -7.03
C MET A 768 -39.46 40.05 -8.18
N ASN A 769 -39.57 41.13 -8.96
CA ASN A 769 -38.53 41.51 -9.93
C ASN A 769 -37.69 42.62 -9.32
N THR A 770 -36.38 42.59 -9.56
CA THR A 770 -35.46 43.64 -9.08
C THR A 770 -35.53 44.94 -9.88
N ASN A 771 -36.49 45.09 -10.80
CA ASN A 771 -36.72 46.32 -11.57
C ASN A 771 -36.97 47.50 -10.62
N GLY A 772 -36.15 48.56 -10.71
CA GLY A 772 -36.23 49.72 -9.81
C GLY A 772 -35.75 49.44 -8.37
N VAL A 773 -35.21 48.25 -8.10
CA VAL A 773 -34.63 47.84 -6.81
C VAL A 773 -33.12 47.68 -6.91
N ARG A 774 -32.63 47.15 -8.04
CA ARG A 774 -31.20 47.02 -8.38
C ARG A 774 -31.00 47.24 -9.87
N HIS A 775 -29.98 48.01 -10.22
CA HIS A 775 -29.61 48.27 -11.61
C HIS A 775 -28.57 47.26 -12.10
N PHE A 776 -28.71 46.77 -13.33
CA PHE A 776 -27.77 45.84 -13.96
C PHE A 776 -27.34 46.36 -15.34
N ASN A 777 -26.02 46.45 -15.54
CA ASN A 777 -25.41 46.85 -16.81
C ASN A 777 -25.65 45.86 -17.98
N GLY A 778 -26.33 44.74 -17.74
CA GLY A 778 -26.62 43.71 -18.74
C GLY A 778 -27.03 42.37 -18.12
N VAL A 779 -27.55 41.45 -18.94
CA VAL A 779 -28.04 40.13 -18.49
C VAL A 779 -26.94 39.30 -17.85
N SER A 780 -25.69 39.43 -18.32
CA SER A 780 -24.54 38.76 -17.71
C SER A 780 -24.29 39.23 -16.27
N HIS A 781 -24.46 40.53 -15.98
CA HIS A 781 -24.33 41.08 -14.63
C HIS A 781 -25.48 40.58 -13.73
N ALA A 782 -26.72 40.53 -14.24
CA ALA A 782 -27.85 39.95 -13.53
C ALA A 782 -27.66 38.45 -13.23
N ARG A 783 -27.06 37.69 -14.17
CA ARG A 783 -26.73 36.27 -13.98
C ARG A 783 -25.66 36.06 -12.91
N ASN A 784 -24.61 36.88 -12.91
CA ASN A 784 -23.57 36.82 -11.86
C ASN A 784 -24.15 37.13 -10.48
N TYR A 785 -25.05 38.09 -10.39
CA TYR A 785 -25.78 38.39 -9.15
C TYR A 785 -26.62 37.20 -8.68
N ALA A 786 -27.42 36.60 -9.57
CA ALA A 786 -28.20 35.41 -9.24
C ALA A 786 -27.30 34.26 -8.76
N ASN A 787 -26.19 34.00 -9.47
CA ASN A 787 -25.25 32.94 -9.11
C ASN A 787 -24.55 33.18 -7.77
N LYS A 788 -24.17 34.42 -7.45
CA LYS A 788 -23.56 34.78 -6.15
C LYS A 788 -24.50 34.41 -5.00
N TRP A 789 -25.74 34.90 -5.03
CA TRP A 789 -26.72 34.68 -3.95
C TRP A 789 -27.33 33.28 -3.93
N MET A 790 -27.15 32.48 -4.99
CA MET A 790 -27.45 31.05 -4.96
C MET A 790 -26.31 30.22 -4.36
N ARG A 791 -25.07 30.75 -4.28
CA ARG A 791 -23.93 30.11 -3.60
C ARG A 791 -23.83 30.50 -2.12
N GLU A 792 -24.23 31.72 -1.76
CA GLU A 792 -24.25 32.18 -0.37
C GLU A 792 -25.34 31.49 0.47
N LYS A 793 -25.07 31.31 1.76
CA LYS A 793 -26.02 30.69 2.71
C LYS A 793 -27.26 31.58 2.86
N GLN A 794 -28.43 31.04 2.57
CA GLN A 794 -29.70 31.75 2.76
C GLN A 794 -30.11 31.70 4.24
N ILE A 795 -30.00 32.83 4.94
CA ILE A 795 -30.23 32.91 6.38
C ILE A 795 -31.72 33.16 6.66
N ASN A 796 -32.36 32.21 7.35
CA ASN A 796 -33.78 32.26 7.71
C ASN A 796 -34.72 32.52 6.51
N ALA A 797 -34.31 32.11 5.31
CA ALA A 797 -35.07 32.32 4.09
C ALA A 797 -34.88 31.15 3.13
N SER A 798 -35.78 31.01 2.16
CA SER A 798 -35.54 30.17 1.00
C SER A 798 -36.09 30.79 -0.27
N PHE A 799 -35.23 30.98 -1.27
CA PHE A 799 -35.59 31.58 -2.55
C PHE A 799 -34.69 31.08 -3.68
N THR A 800 -35.17 31.29 -4.91
CA THR A 800 -34.44 31.06 -6.15
C THR A 800 -34.33 32.37 -6.93
N LEU A 801 -33.27 32.50 -7.70
CA LEU A 801 -32.97 33.70 -8.48
C LEU A 801 -32.83 33.34 -9.96
N LYS A 802 -33.58 34.01 -10.82
CA LYS A 802 -33.50 33.83 -12.28
C LYS A 802 -33.27 35.17 -12.97
N ALA A 803 -32.15 35.30 -13.67
CA ALA A 803 -31.85 36.48 -14.47
C ALA A 803 -32.63 36.46 -15.81
N ASP A 804 -33.14 37.62 -16.22
CA ASP A 804 -33.89 37.82 -17.46
C ASP A 804 -33.71 39.27 -18.00
N GLY A 805 -34.29 39.58 -19.17
CA GLY A 805 -34.25 40.89 -19.83
C GLY A 805 -33.17 41.00 -20.92
N ARG A 806 -32.96 42.21 -21.46
CA ARG A 806 -31.90 42.52 -22.45
C ARG A 806 -31.30 43.91 -22.25
N GLY A 807 -29.99 44.04 -22.40
CA GLY A 807 -29.28 45.32 -22.26
C GLY A 807 -29.54 45.98 -20.89
N GLN A 808 -29.88 47.27 -20.89
CA GLN A 808 -30.17 48.08 -19.70
C GLN A 808 -31.49 47.70 -18.99
N SER A 809 -32.29 46.80 -19.57
CA SER A 809 -33.52 46.26 -18.98
C SER A 809 -33.33 44.90 -18.30
N ALA A 810 -32.08 44.51 -18.01
CA ALA A 810 -31.79 43.26 -17.32
C ALA A 810 -32.23 43.31 -15.86
N PHE A 811 -32.83 42.22 -15.36
CA PHE A 811 -33.28 42.09 -13.98
C PHE A 811 -33.16 40.66 -13.48
N VAL A 812 -33.36 40.47 -12.18
CA VAL A 812 -33.44 39.17 -11.54
C VAL A 812 -34.82 39.01 -10.93
N THR A 813 -35.45 37.88 -11.21
CA THR A 813 -36.68 37.44 -10.55
C THR A 813 -36.30 36.63 -9.32
N ILE A 814 -36.76 37.08 -8.16
CA ILE A 814 -36.60 36.39 -6.88
C ILE A 814 -37.91 35.65 -6.59
N MET A 815 -37.85 34.33 -6.46
CA MET A 815 -39.02 33.50 -6.18
C MET A 815 -38.80 32.71 -4.90
N LYS A 816 -39.65 32.91 -3.90
CA LYS A 816 -39.58 32.16 -2.64
C LYS A 816 -39.87 30.69 -2.87
N THR A 817 -39.27 29.83 -2.07
CA THR A 817 -39.54 28.39 -2.11
C THR A 817 -40.16 27.89 -0.81
N ARG A 818 -40.74 26.70 -0.87
CA ARG A 818 -41.27 26.00 0.32
C ARG A 818 -40.21 25.32 1.17
N ALA A 819 -38.94 25.31 0.77
CA ALA A 819 -37.90 24.57 1.49
C ALA A 819 -37.75 25.07 2.94
N TRP A 820 -37.74 26.38 3.17
CA TRP A 820 -37.67 26.95 4.52
C TRP A 820 -38.80 26.45 5.43
N PHE A 821 -40.06 26.47 4.95
CA PHE A 821 -41.19 25.95 5.71
C PHE A 821 -41.12 24.42 5.89
N SER A 822 -40.65 23.69 4.88
CA SER A 822 -40.49 22.23 4.95
C SER A 822 -39.47 21.84 6.01
N ASP A 823 -38.35 22.56 6.10
CA ASP A 823 -37.35 22.40 7.16
C ASP A 823 -37.92 22.72 8.55
N HIS A 824 -38.78 23.74 8.65
CA HIS A 824 -39.50 24.06 9.89
C HIS A 824 -40.46 22.93 10.30
N GLN A 825 -41.17 22.32 9.34
CA GLN A 825 -42.05 21.17 9.61
C GLN A 825 -41.27 19.93 10.04
N LYS A 826 -40.07 19.71 9.47
CA LYS A 826 -39.17 18.63 9.90
C LYS A 826 -38.74 18.83 11.35
N LYS A 827 -38.24 20.02 11.70
CA LYS A 827 -37.89 20.38 13.09
C LYS A 827 -39.08 20.27 14.04
N LEU A 828 -40.27 20.68 13.60
CA LEU A 828 -41.50 20.54 14.38
C LEU A 828 -41.79 19.07 14.73
N LEU A 829 -41.61 18.15 13.78
CA LEU A 829 -41.81 16.71 14.02
C LEU A 829 -40.75 16.14 14.98
N GLU A 830 -39.49 16.54 14.82
CA GLU A 830 -38.38 16.17 15.71
C GLU A 830 -38.66 16.64 17.15
N TYR A 831 -38.98 17.92 17.34
CA TYR A 831 -39.29 18.49 18.66
C TYR A 831 -40.56 17.90 19.28
N LYS A 832 -41.59 17.57 18.48
CA LYS A 832 -42.80 16.87 18.97
C LYS A 832 -42.44 15.49 19.51
N THR A 833 -41.59 14.77 18.79
CA THR A 833 -41.15 13.42 19.17
C THR A 833 -40.31 13.47 20.44
N GLU A 834 -39.33 14.38 20.50
CA GLU A 834 -38.48 14.61 21.66
C GLU A 834 -39.31 15.01 22.90
N SER A 835 -40.18 16.02 22.78
CA SER A 835 -41.02 16.50 23.89
C SER A 835 -41.93 15.40 24.43
N LYS A 836 -42.52 14.56 23.57
CA LYS A 836 -43.32 13.40 23.98
C LYS A 836 -42.50 12.39 24.78
N LEU A 837 -41.34 11.99 24.27
CA LEU A 837 -40.46 11.02 24.94
C LEU A 837 -39.97 11.53 26.30
N LEU A 838 -39.57 12.80 26.37
CA LEU A 838 -39.13 13.41 27.63
C LEU A 838 -40.28 13.53 28.63
N SER A 839 -41.47 13.92 28.18
CA SER A 839 -42.66 14.03 29.04
C SER A 839 -43.12 12.67 29.57
N GLU A 840 -43.10 11.62 28.75
CA GLU A 840 -43.40 10.24 29.19
C GLU A 840 -42.40 9.75 30.23
N ARG A 841 -41.13 10.14 30.09
CA ARG A 841 -40.04 9.67 30.95
C ARG A 841 -39.91 10.44 32.25
N PHE A 842 -40.06 11.76 32.22
CA PHE A 842 -39.76 12.69 33.32
C PHE A 842 -40.95 13.51 33.81
N GLY A 843 -42.05 13.64 33.07
CA GLY A 843 -43.15 14.57 33.38
C GLY A 843 -44.02 14.24 34.61
N GLY A 844 -43.67 13.22 35.40
CA GLY A 844 -44.43 12.80 36.59
C GLY A 844 -44.12 13.57 37.88
N THR A 845 -43.13 14.47 37.89
CA THR A 845 -42.59 15.09 39.11
C THR A 845 -43.51 16.12 39.79
N LEU A 846 -44.58 16.59 39.14
CA LEU A 846 -45.51 17.58 39.71
C LEU A 846 -46.94 17.08 39.98
N SER A 847 -47.30 15.85 39.60
CA SER A 847 -48.61 15.29 39.95
C SER A 847 -48.42 14.01 40.77
N GLY A 848 -48.75 14.07 42.06
CA GLY A 848 -48.69 12.95 43.00
C GLY A 848 -49.65 11.81 42.64
N SER A 849 -49.37 11.10 41.54
CA SER A 849 -50.15 9.97 41.07
C SER A 849 -49.20 8.95 40.45
N SER A 850 -49.00 7.84 41.17
CA SER A 850 -48.27 6.67 40.71
C SER A 850 -48.80 6.18 39.36
N ARG A 851 -47.98 6.17 38.30
CA ARG A 851 -48.20 5.31 37.14
C ARG A 851 -47.05 4.31 37.02
N LYS A 852 -47.40 3.03 37.11
CA LYS A 852 -46.51 1.88 36.89
C LYS A 852 -45.87 2.01 35.49
N ARG A 853 -44.53 1.99 35.42
CA ARG A 853 -43.78 1.88 34.16
C ARG A 853 -44.00 0.49 33.56
N ALA A 854 -44.32 0.44 32.27
CA ALA A 854 -44.22 -0.78 31.47
C ALA A 854 -42.73 -1.04 31.15
N ARG A 855 -42.28 -2.28 31.35
CA ARG A 855 -40.98 -2.76 30.87
C ARG A 855 -41.03 -2.81 29.35
N HIS A 856 -40.11 -2.10 28.68
CA HIS A 856 -39.69 -2.48 27.34
C HIS A 856 -38.40 -3.30 27.51
N GLU A 857 -38.49 -4.57 27.13
CA GLU A 857 -37.37 -5.49 26.91
C GLU A 857 -36.59 -5.15 25.65
#